data_AF-A0A091S3V3-F1
#
_entry.id   AF-A0A091S3V3-F1
#
_cell.length_a   1.000
_cell.length_b   1.000
_cell.length_c   1.000
_cell.angle_alpha   90.00
_cell.angle_beta   90.00
_cell.angle_gamma   90.00
#
_symmetry.space_group_name_H-M   'P 1'
#
loop_
_entity.id
_entity.type
_entity.pdbx_description
1 polymer ?
#
loop_
_entity_poly.entity_id
_entity_poly.type
_entity_poly.pdbx_seq_one_letter_code
_entity_poly.pdbx_strand_id
1 'polypeptide(L)'
;EAKHGGGKNGKKEGLSGSSFFTWFMVIALLGVWTSVAVVWFELVDYEEVLAKAKDFRYNLSEVLQGKLGIYDADGDGDFDVEDAKLLLGKYKHGTKPWKKLERDICNTLIASWIQSLIFKPLGYPVKKLKRMAGHSIRGSGHPGLKETSVPAQPISPASEETIQPAEKSYVDSELEEEIQSVLHEALHSQPVSYEYNTDVEHTLSDPEAPGDSELMLEDAVEHYAEPKHEEQTEAQDTVRRLGVGLEYAGVQVKFFADFRAQHKINAVGSYILRKKKPKLLNKFDKTIKAELDAAEKLRKKGKVEEALRAFETLVNQYPQSPRARYGKAQSEDDLAEKMRSNEMLQKAINTYDEVVSLPNVPSDLIKLSLKREADRQQFLGRMRGSLVTLQKLVQLFPSDTSFKNDLGVGYLLIGDNGNAKKVYEEVLSLAPNDGFAKVHYGFILKAENKIAESIPYLKEGLESGDPGTDDGRFYFHLGDALQRMGDKDAYKWYELGYQRGHFASVWQRSLYNVKGLKAQPWWTARETGYTELVKSLEKNWKLIRDEGLAVMDKKRSLFLPEDENLREKGDWSQFTLWQQGRKNENACKSVPKTCALLERFPEATGCRRGQIKYSVMHPGTHVWPHTGPTNCRLRMHLGLVIPKEGCRIRCAQDNRAWEEGKVLIFDDSFEHEVWQDAEDYRLIFIVDVWHPELTAQQRRTLPAI
;
A
#
# COMPACT_ATOMS: atom_id res chain seq x y z
N GLU A 1 87.67 -19.53 9.19
CA GLU A 1 88.55 -20.30 8.28
C GLU A 1 87.80 -20.57 6.96
N ALA A 2 88.39 -20.36 5.77
CA ALA A 2 88.93 -21.38 4.84
C ALA A 2 87.87 -22.33 4.18
N LYS A 3 87.90 -22.69 2.88
CA LYS A 3 88.49 -22.13 1.64
C LYS A 3 87.94 -22.95 0.43
N HIS A 4 88.07 -22.42 -0.81
CA HIS A 4 87.76 -23.09 -2.11
C HIS A 4 86.26 -23.19 -2.51
N GLY A 5 85.86 -23.12 -3.78
CA GLY A 5 86.60 -22.74 -5.01
C GLY A 5 86.38 -23.69 -6.21
N GLY A 6 86.17 -23.14 -7.41
CA GLY A 6 86.21 -23.88 -8.68
C GLY A 6 84.87 -24.05 -9.40
N GLY A 7 84.87 -24.11 -10.73
CA GLY A 7 83.68 -24.33 -11.56
C GLY A 7 84.02 -24.89 -12.96
N LYS A 8 83.07 -24.76 -13.90
CA LYS A 8 83.05 -25.16 -15.33
C LYS A 8 82.55 -26.57 -15.70
N ASN A 9 81.46 -26.54 -16.49
CA ASN A 9 81.15 -27.29 -17.72
C ASN A 9 81.22 -28.84 -17.77
N GLY A 10 80.05 -29.44 -18.05
CA GLY A 10 79.90 -30.73 -18.75
C GLY A 10 78.59 -30.75 -19.57
N LYS A 11 78.66 -31.09 -20.86
CA LYS A 11 77.49 -31.21 -21.78
C LYS A 11 76.96 -32.65 -21.82
N LYS A 12 75.64 -32.86 -21.78
CA LYS A 12 74.81 -33.26 -22.96
C LYS A 12 73.36 -33.67 -22.63
N GLU A 13 72.44 -33.17 -23.46
CA GLU A 13 71.23 -33.79 -24.05
C GLU A 13 70.25 -34.64 -23.20
N GLY A 14 68.99 -34.17 -23.16
CA GLY A 14 67.80 -34.94 -22.77
C GLY A 14 66.51 -34.15 -23.03
N LEU A 15 65.76 -34.50 -24.08
CA LEU A 15 64.49 -33.86 -24.48
C LEU A 15 63.29 -34.51 -23.77
N SER A 16 62.50 -33.71 -23.04
CA SER A 16 61.09 -33.96 -22.65
C SER A 16 60.59 -32.70 -21.92
N GLY A 17 59.37 -32.17 -22.09
CA GLY A 17 58.19 -32.71 -22.76
C GLY A 17 56.91 -32.31 -21.99
N SER A 18 56.79 -31.04 -21.55
CA SER A 18 55.79 -30.65 -20.53
C SER A 18 55.13 -29.27 -20.67
N SER A 19 55.44 -28.48 -21.71
CA SER A 19 54.89 -27.10 -21.84
C SER A 19 53.62 -27.00 -22.70
N PHE A 20 53.51 -27.81 -23.77
CA PHE A 20 52.43 -27.63 -24.76
C PHE A 20 51.07 -28.20 -24.29
N PHE A 21 51.07 -29.38 -23.65
CA PHE A 21 49.85 -30.04 -23.19
C PHE A 21 49.13 -29.23 -22.09
N THR A 22 49.91 -28.62 -21.20
CA THR A 22 49.43 -27.81 -20.08
C THR A 22 48.73 -26.54 -20.57
N TRP A 23 49.28 -25.88 -21.60
CA TRP A 23 48.66 -24.68 -22.18
C TRP A 23 47.37 -25.00 -22.96
N PHE A 24 47.34 -26.14 -23.66
CA PHE A 24 46.14 -26.60 -24.36
C PHE A 24 45.00 -26.95 -23.38
N MET A 25 45.32 -27.56 -22.22
CA MET A 25 44.37 -27.79 -21.14
C MET A 25 43.82 -26.48 -20.55
N VAL A 26 44.66 -25.47 -20.33
CA VAL A 26 44.21 -24.16 -19.84
C VAL A 26 43.27 -23.46 -20.82
N ILE A 27 43.56 -23.51 -22.12
CA ILE A 27 42.68 -22.93 -23.15
C ILE A 27 41.37 -23.73 -23.29
N ALA A 28 41.42 -25.06 -23.22
CA ALA A 28 40.22 -25.88 -23.21
C ALA A 28 39.33 -25.59 -22.00
N LEU A 29 39.90 -25.45 -20.81
CA LEU A 29 39.17 -25.08 -19.59
C LEU A 29 38.61 -23.66 -19.64
N LEU A 30 39.35 -22.69 -20.21
CA LEU A 30 38.84 -21.34 -20.46
C LEU A 30 37.69 -21.34 -21.49
N GLY A 31 37.78 -22.15 -22.55
CA GLY A 31 36.73 -22.32 -23.55
C GLY A 31 35.47 -22.97 -22.98
N VAL A 32 35.62 -23.95 -22.08
CA VAL A 32 34.51 -24.54 -21.33
C VAL A 32 33.89 -23.50 -20.38
N TRP A 33 34.70 -22.72 -19.67
CA TRP A 33 34.22 -21.66 -18.78
C TRP A 33 33.48 -20.56 -19.54
N THR A 34 33.96 -20.12 -20.71
CA THR A 34 33.23 -19.16 -21.53
C THR A 34 31.98 -19.75 -22.17
N SER A 35 31.97 -21.04 -22.55
CA SER A 35 30.73 -21.68 -23.03
C SER A 35 29.69 -21.86 -21.92
N VAL A 36 30.10 -22.21 -20.69
CA VAL A 36 29.21 -22.29 -19.54
C VAL A 36 28.69 -20.89 -19.18
N ALA A 37 29.54 -19.86 -19.23
CA ALA A 37 29.10 -18.48 -19.05
C ALA A 37 28.08 -18.06 -20.11
N VAL A 38 28.32 -18.31 -21.41
CA VAL A 38 27.37 -18.00 -22.48
C VAL A 38 26.04 -18.73 -22.29
N VAL A 39 26.07 -20.04 -21.98
CA VAL A 39 24.86 -20.81 -21.68
C VAL A 39 24.14 -20.30 -20.43
N TRP A 40 24.85 -19.84 -19.40
CA TRP A 40 24.26 -19.25 -18.20
C TRP A 40 23.67 -17.85 -18.45
N PHE A 41 24.30 -17.06 -19.33
CA PHE A 41 23.80 -15.75 -19.76
C PHE A 41 22.68 -15.84 -20.81
N GLU A 42 22.52 -16.95 -21.54
CA GLU A 42 21.38 -17.23 -22.43
C GLU A 42 20.22 -17.98 -21.73
N LEU A 43 20.48 -18.73 -20.65
CA LEU A 43 19.42 -19.36 -19.83
C LEU A 43 18.70 -18.40 -18.89
N VAL A 44 19.38 -17.33 -18.47
CA VAL A 44 18.71 -16.22 -17.77
C VAL A 44 18.06 -15.35 -18.84
N ASP A 45 16.75 -15.51 -19.02
CA ASP A 45 15.97 -14.59 -19.85
C ASP A 45 16.00 -13.19 -19.19
N TYR A 46 16.94 -12.36 -19.63
CA TYR A 46 17.12 -11.02 -19.12
C TYR A 46 15.92 -10.12 -19.44
N GLU A 47 15.14 -10.41 -20.50
CA GLU A 47 13.89 -9.68 -20.75
C GLU A 47 12.81 -10.11 -19.76
N GLU A 48 12.67 -11.40 -19.43
CA GLU A 48 11.75 -11.86 -18.39
C GLU A 48 12.17 -11.40 -16.99
N VAL A 49 13.47 -11.36 -16.67
CA VAL A 49 13.98 -10.86 -15.38
C VAL A 49 13.85 -9.34 -15.29
N LEU A 50 14.09 -8.58 -16.37
CA LEU A 50 13.85 -7.13 -16.41
C LEU A 50 12.36 -6.81 -16.43
N ALA A 51 11.51 -7.62 -17.08
CA ALA A 51 10.06 -7.51 -17.03
C ALA A 51 9.54 -7.78 -15.62
N LYS A 52 9.97 -8.88 -14.96
CA LYS A 52 9.65 -9.15 -13.55
C LYS A 52 10.16 -8.05 -12.62
N ALA A 53 11.36 -7.50 -12.84
CA ALA A 53 11.87 -6.38 -12.04
C ALA A 53 11.13 -5.07 -12.30
N LYS A 54 10.61 -4.86 -13.52
CA LYS A 54 9.74 -3.74 -13.89
C LYS A 54 8.33 -3.90 -13.29
N ASP A 55 7.67 -5.04 -13.46
CA ASP A 55 6.39 -5.39 -12.82
C ASP A 55 6.49 -5.25 -11.31
N PHE A 56 7.59 -5.72 -10.72
CA PHE A 56 7.87 -5.52 -9.31
C PHE A 56 7.90 -4.02 -8.96
N ARG A 57 8.48 -3.16 -9.82
CA ARG A 57 8.48 -1.70 -9.62
C ARG A 57 7.10 -1.05 -9.79
N TYR A 58 6.32 -1.42 -10.81
CA TYR A 58 4.97 -0.87 -11.04
C TYR A 58 4.02 -1.21 -9.90
N ASN A 59 4.01 -2.47 -9.45
CA ASN A 59 3.12 -2.89 -8.38
C ASN A 59 3.63 -2.46 -6.99
N LEU A 60 4.95 -2.42 -6.73
CA LEU A 60 5.48 -1.88 -5.47
C LEU A 60 5.10 -0.39 -5.31
N SER A 61 5.16 0.37 -6.41
CA SER A 61 4.59 1.72 -6.53
C SER A 61 3.11 1.71 -6.15
N GLU A 62 2.25 1.11 -6.98
CA GLU A 62 0.79 1.23 -6.85
C GLU A 62 0.22 0.65 -5.53
N VAL A 63 0.93 -0.30 -4.90
CA VAL A 63 0.49 -0.96 -3.66
C VAL A 63 1.05 -0.31 -2.38
N LEU A 64 2.31 0.18 -2.35
CA LEU A 64 2.97 0.57 -1.10
C LEU A 64 3.06 2.09 -0.86
N GLN A 65 2.59 2.89 -1.82
CA GLN A 65 2.41 4.36 -1.79
C GLN A 65 1.41 4.91 -0.74
N GLY A 66 1.26 4.18 0.37
CA GLY A 66 0.46 4.56 1.53
C GLY A 66 0.96 4.06 2.88
N LYS A 67 1.88 3.08 2.92
CA LYS A 67 2.10 2.25 4.13
C LYS A 67 3.55 2.11 4.61
N LEU A 68 4.57 2.40 3.79
CA LEU A 68 5.97 2.27 4.22
C LEU A 68 6.57 3.55 4.82
N GLY A 69 6.10 4.75 4.46
CA GLY A 69 6.56 6.05 4.98
C GLY A 69 6.28 6.33 6.46
N ILE A 70 6.10 5.28 7.28
CA ILE A 70 6.07 5.29 8.74
C ILE A 70 7.42 4.82 9.32
N TYR A 71 8.32 4.29 8.46
CA TYR A 71 9.67 3.83 8.82
C TYR A 71 10.78 4.66 8.17
N ASP A 72 10.40 5.60 7.32
CA ASP A 72 11.18 6.75 6.86
C ASP A 72 11.76 7.49 8.07
N ALA A 73 13.01 7.18 8.38
CA ALA A 73 13.76 7.65 9.52
C ALA A 73 14.59 8.88 9.16
N ASP A 74 15.05 9.00 7.91
CA ASP A 74 15.85 10.13 7.43
C ASP A 74 15.02 11.25 6.75
N GLY A 75 13.79 10.96 6.34
CA GLY A 75 12.80 11.90 5.82
C GLY A 75 12.61 11.89 4.29
N ASP A 76 13.16 10.90 3.57
CA ASP A 76 13.14 10.81 2.12
C ASP A 76 11.89 10.12 1.51
N GLY A 77 11.08 9.42 2.33
CA GLY A 77 9.73 8.97 2.00
C GLY A 77 9.51 7.51 1.60
N ASP A 78 10.49 6.62 1.73
CA ASP A 78 10.30 5.16 1.57
C ASP A 78 10.83 4.38 2.79
N PHE A 79 11.43 3.21 2.58
CA PHE A 79 12.12 2.47 3.64
C PHE A 79 13.29 1.72 3.03
N ASP A 80 14.50 2.28 3.17
CA ASP A 80 15.67 1.81 2.45
C ASP A 80 16.88 1.45 3.37
N VAL A 81 18.07 1.36 2.79
CA VAL A 81 19.30 0.99 3.52
C VAL A 81 19.82 2.15 4.38
N GLU A 82 19.56 3.41 4.03
CA GLU A 82 19.88 4.59 4.82
C GLU A 82 18.98 4.70 6.05
N ASP A 83 17.68 4.41 5.93
CA ASP A 83 16.78 4.24 7.08
C ASP A 83 17.28 3.13 8.02
N ALA A 84 17.63 1.98 7.46
CA ALA A 84 18.20 0.88 8.24
C ALA A 84 19.51 1.29 8.94
N LYS A 85 20.35 2.13 8.32
CA LYS A 85 21.56 2.68 8.97
C LYS A 85 21.22 3.69 10.05
N LEU A 86 20.18 4.52 9.88
CA LEU A 86 19.74 5.49 10.87
C LEU A 86 19.15 4.78 12.11
N LEU A 87 18.25 3.82 11.89
CA LEU A 87 17.62 2.98 12.92
C LEU A 87 18.63 2.08 13.65
N LEU A 88 19.71 1.65 12.97
CA LEU A 88 20.82 0.92 13.58
C LEU A 88 21.92 1.84 14.17
N GLY A 89 21.71 3.16 14.21
CA GLY A 89 22.63 4.13 14.82
C GLY A 89 23.99 4.25 14.14
N LYS A 90 24.09 3.90 12.86
CA LYS A 90 25.35 3.83 12.09
C LYS A 90 25.79 5.17 11.49
N TYR A 91 24.92 6.18 11.46
CA TYR A 91 25.30 7.57 11.14
C TYR A 91 25.56 8.39 12.41
N LYS A 92 26.79 8.90 12.55
CA LYS A 92 27.14 9.94 13.53
C LYS A 92 27.25 11.29 12.82
N HIS A 93 26.15 12.03 12.73
CA HIS A 93 26.27 13.48 12.55
C HIS A 93 26.70 14.10 13.89
N GLY A 94 27.77 14.89 13.88
CA GLY A 94 28.45 15.34 15.08
C GLY A 94 27.61 16.28 15.95
N THR A 95 27.31 15.85 17.17
CA THR A 95 26.74 16.70 18.22
C THR A 95 27.76 16.94 19.33
N LYS A 96 27.96 18.20 19.71
CA LYS A 96 28.73 18.57 20.91
C LYS A 96 27.95 18.10 22.17
N PRO A 97 28.60 17.60 23.23
CA PRO A 97 27.92 16.83 24.26
C PRO A 97 27.15 17.70 25.26
N TRP A 98 25.82 17.60 25.24
CA TRP A 98 24.95 18.12 26.31
C TRP A 98 25.00 17.25 27.57
N LYS A 99 26.10 17.33 28.33
CA LYS A 99 26.19 16.83 29.72
C LYS A 99 26.01 17.94 30.75
N LYS A 100 24.98 18.79 30.63
CA LYS A 100 24.61 19.75 31.70
C LYS A 100 23.17 20.33 31.67
N LEU A 101 22.13 19.50 31.55
CA LEU A 101 20.77 19.95 31.97
C LEU A 101 19.84 18.86 32.56
N GLU A 102 20.20 17.58 32.55
CA GLU A 102 19.46 16.51 33.25
C GLU A 102 19.80 16.41 34.75
N ARG A 103 19.76 17.54 35.47
CA ARG A 103 19.87 17.53 36.94
C ARG A 103 18.96 18.51 37.69
N ASP A 104 18.41 19.51 37.00
CA ASP A 104 17.62 20.57 37.65
C ASP A 104 16.13 20.63 37.24
N ILE A 105 15.66 19.75 36.34
CA ILE A 105 14.24 19.68 35.95
C ILE A 105 13.48 18.50 36.62
N CYS A 106 14.17 17.44 37.04
CA CYS A 106 13.53 16.33 37.78
C CYS A 106 13.23 16.62 39.26
N ASN A 107 13.76 17.70 39.85
CA ASN A 107 13.63 17.99 41.28
C ASN A 107 12.45 18.90 41.66
N THR A 108 11.70 19.45 40.69
CA THR A 108 10.68 20.50 40.97
C THR A 108 9.23 20.07 40.74
N LEU A 109 8.96 18.89 40.17
CA LEU A 109 7.59 18.39 39.91
C LEU A 109 7.19 17.14 40.71
N ILE A 110 8.15 16.42 41.32
CA ILE A 110 7.85 15.31 42.24
C ILE A 110 7.53 15.81 43.66
N ALA A 111 7.92 17.04 44.01
CA ALA A 111 7.76 17.62 45.34
C ALA A 111 6.34 18.15 45.67
N SER A 112 5.43 18.28 44.70
CA SER A 112 4.10 18.91 44.93
C SER A 112 2.94 17.93 45.14
N TRP A 113 3.13 16.62 44.90
CA TRP A 113 2.02 15.64 44.93
C TRP A 113 2.05 14.62 46.08
N ILE A 114 3.12 14.57 46.88
CA ILE A 114 3.26 13.60 47.99
C ILE A 114 2.83 14.19 49.34
N GLN A 115 2.45 15.47 49.41
CA GLN A 115 2.20 16.19 50.67
C GLN A 115 0.73 16.59 50.92
N SER A 116 -0.24 15.72 50.58
CA SER A 116 -1.67 15.96 50.86
C SER A 116 -2.44 14.78 51.49
N LEU A 117 -1.84 13.59 51.62
CA LEU A 117 -2.53 12.40 52.14
C LEU A 117 -1.73 11.65 53.22
N ILE A 118 -2.03 11.96 54.49
CA ILE A 118 -2.33 11.03 55.61
C ILE A 118 -2.19 11.77 56.98
N PHE A 119 -3.31 12.14 57.61
CA PHE A 119 -3.70 11.77 58.99
C PHE A 119 -5.15 12.23 59.33
N LYS A 120 -5.78 11.63 60.36
CA LYS A 120 -7.24 11.65 60.71
C LYS A 120 -7.49 12.38 62.06
N PRO A 121 -8.60 12.24 62.88
CA PRO A 121 -9.96 11.61 62.74
C PRO A 121 -11.16 12.38 63.43
N LEU A 122 -12.31 11.67 63.65
CA LEU A 122 -13.53 11.94 64.49
C LEU A 122 -14.68 12.80 63.87
N GLY A 123 -15.98 12.50 64.00
CA GLY A 123 -16.73 11.42 64.72
C GLY A 123 -18.24 11.28 64.33
N TYR A 124 -18.94 10.28 64.91
CA TYR A 124 -20.33 9.77 64.67
C TYR A 124 -21.50 10.65 65.26
N PRO A 125 -22.86 10.38 65.16
CA PRO A 125 -23.56 9.08 64.97
C PRO A 125 -24.97 8.93 64.26
N VAL A 126 -25.19 7.74 63.68
CA VAL A 126 -26.36 6.79 63.71
C VAL A 126 -27.83 7.20 63.99
N LYS A 127 -28.76 6.76 63.09
CA LYS A 127 -30.06 6.02 63.30
C LYS A 127 -30.65 5.67 61.90
N LYS A 128 -31.12 4.48 61.47
CA LYS A 128 -31.81 3.27 62.00
C LYS A 128 -33.32 3.26 61.73
N LEU A 129 -33.79 2.43 60.77
CA LEU A 129 -35.07 1.70 60.86
C LEU A 129 -35.04 0.39 60.03
N LYS A 130 -36.05 -0.49 60.19
CA LYS A 130 -36.02 -1.93 59.85
C LYS A 130 -37.45 -2.44 59.54
N ARG A 131 -37.55 -3.61 58.88
CA ARG A 131 -38.61 -4.65 58.97
C ARG A 131 -39.90 -4.64 58.07
N MET A 132 -39.99 -5.70 57.25
CA MET A 132 -40.99 -6.80 57.22
C MET A 132 -42.40 -6.70 56.58
N ALA A 133 -42.90 -7.90 56.23
CA ALA A 133 -44.19 -8.33 55.64
C ALA A 133 -44.36 -8.05 54.12
N GLY A 134 -44.83 -8.96 53.26
CA GLY A 134 -45.17 -10.39 53.40
C GLY A 134 -46.66 -10.69 53.63
N HIS A 135 -47.35 -11.22 52.60
CA HIS A 135 -48.59 -12.02 52.66
C HIS A 135 -48.85 -12.75 51.32
N SER A 136 -49.64 -13.82 51.31
CA SER A 136 -49.88 -14.70 50.13
C SER A 136 -51.36 -15.06 49.92
N ILE A 137 -51.80 -15.15 48.66
CA ILE A 137 -53.01 -15.86 48.17
C ILE A 137 -52.71 -16.22 46.68
N ARG A 138 -53.16 -17.28 45.98
CA ARG A 138 -53.61 -18.69 46.17
C ARG A 138 -54.37 -19.04 44.87
N GLY A 139 -54.16 -20.23 44.30
CA GLY A 139 -55.01 -20.81 43.22
C GLY A 139 -54.20 -21.27 42.00
N SER A 140 -53.81 -22.55 41.81
CA SER A 140 -54.55 -23.83 41.69
C SER A 140 -55.22 -24.06 40.32
N GLY A 141 -54.75 -25.04 39.53
CA GLY A 141 -55.47 -25.51 38.32
C GLY A 141 -54.68 -26.27 37.25
N HIS A 142 -54.26 -27.52 37.53
CA HIS A 142 -54.17 -28.60 36.52
C HIS A 142 -55.47 -29.44 36.59
N PRO A 143 -55.86 -30.33 35.62
CA PRO A 143 -55.07 -31.19 34.73
C PRO A 143 -55.54 -31.14 33.23
N GLY A 144 -55.21 -31.99 32.25
CA GLY A 144 -54.32 -33.16 32.07
C GLY A 144 -54.81 -34.08 30.92
N LEU A 145 -54.08 -35.16 30.58
CA LEU A 145 -54.39 -36.22 29.57
C LEU A 145 -54.21 -35.78 28.08
N LYS A 146 -53.77 -36.62 27.11
CA LYS A 146 -53.54 -38.09 27.07
C LYS A 146 -52.48 -38.50 26.00
N GLU A 147 -52.11 -39.78 25.95
CA GLU A 147 -51.10 -40.43 25.06
C GLU A 147 -51.54 -40.49 23.55
N THR A 148 -50.80 -40.93 22.52
CA THR A 148 -50.11 -42.25 22.35
C THR A 148 -49.23 -42.37 21.06
N SER A 149 -48.16 -43.18 21.15
CA SER A 149 -47.49 -44.10 20.15
C SER A 149 -47.23 -43.80 18.64
N VAL A 150 -45.94 -43.89 18.24
CA VAL A 150 -45.24 -44.75 17.19
C VAL A 150 -46.10 -45.60 16.20
N PRO A 151 -45.68 -45.93 14.94
CA PRO A 151 -44.33 -46.40 14.54
C PRO A 151 -43.77 -45.96 13.13
N ALA A 152 -42.78 -46.68 12.59
CA ALA A 152 -41.84 -46.25 11.52
C ALA A 152 -41.66 -47.21 10.32
N GLN A 153 -41.08 -46.68 9.22
CA GLN A 153 -40.34 -47.36 8.12
C GLN A 153 -41.14 -48.30 7.16
N PRO A 154 -40.74 -48.48 5.87
CA PRO A 154 -39.46 -49.10 5.43
C PRO A 154 -38.75 -48.46 4.20
N ILE A 155 -37.86 -49.23 3.54
CA ILE A 155 -36.69 -48.81 2.71
C ILE A 155 -36.73 -49.47 1.30
N SER A 156 -35.93 -48.96 0.34
CA SER A 156 -35.26 -49.69 -0.79
C SER A 156 -35.94 -49.68 -2.18
N PRO A 157 -35.24 -49.98 -3.31
CA PRO A 157 -33.80 -49.80 -3.63
C PRO A 157 -33.44 -49.35 -5.09
N ALA A 158 -32.12 -49.17 -5.32
CA ALA A 158 -31.32 -49.53 -6.51
C ALA A 158 -31.37 -48.75 -7.85
N SER A 159 -30.19 -48.30 -8.28
CA SER A 159 -29.49 -48.85 -9.45
C SER A 159 -27.97 -48.64 -9.34
N GLU A 160 -27.19 -49.67 -9.72
CA GLU A 160 -25.73 -49.63 -9.88
C GLU A 160 -25.38 -49.71 -11.37
N GLU A 161 -24.24 -49.14 -11.79
CA GLU A 161 -23.45 -49.73 -12.87
C GLU A 161 -21.95 -49.43 -12.67
N THR A 162 -21.10 -50.31 -13.20
CA THR A 162 -19.70 -50.53 -12.76
C THR A 162 -18.72 -50.29 -13.92
N ILE A 163 -17.43 -49.99 -13.64
CA ILE A 163 -16.21 -50.70 -14.16
C ILE A 163 -14.89 -49.88 -13.98
N GLN A 164 -14.10 -50.32 -13.00
CA GLN A 164 -12.63 -50.62 -12.99
C GLN A 164 -11.50 -49.57 -13.23
N PRO A 165 -10.24 -49.86 -12.78
CA PRO A 165 -9.23 -48.84 -12.45
C PRO A 165 -7.86 -48.93 -13.17
N ALA A 166 -7.14 -47.81 -13.16
CA ALA A 166 -5.69 -47.63 -13.34
C ALA A 166 -5.30 -46.22 -12.80
N GLU A 167 -4.11 -45.89 -12.29
CA GLU A 167 -2.92 -46.69 -11.90
C GLU A 167 -2.13 -45.95 -10.79
N LYS A 168 -0.81 -46.17 -10.60
CA LYS A 168 0.06 -45.39 -9.69
C LYS A 168 1.54 -45.35 -10.16
N SER A 169 2.12 -44.17 -10.31
CA SER A 169 3.59 -43.95 -10.37
C SER A 169 3.95 -42.55 -9.81
N TYR A 170 4.74 -42.45 -8.75
CA TYR A 170 6.22 -42.41 -8.72
C TYR A 170 6.81 -41.02 -9.08
N VAL A 171 6.57 -40.02 -8.21
CA VAL A 171 7.25 -38.69 -8.25
C VAL A 171 7.54 -38.13 -6.83
N ASP A 172 6.68 -38.38 -5.83
CA ASP A 172 6.76 -37.70 -4.52
C ASP A 172 8.03 -37.95 -3.68
N SER A 173 8.83 -39.00 -3.95
CA SER A 173 9.91 -39.41 -3.04
C SER A 173 11.22 -38.61 -3.13
N GLU A 174 11.52 -37.97 -4.26
CA GLU A 174 12.78 -37.20 -4.40
C GLU A 174 12.68 -35.80 -3.79
N LEU A 175 11.46 -35.23 -3.71
CA LEU A 175 11.25 -33.87 -3.20
C LEU A 175 11.36 -33.77 -1.66
N GLU A 176 11.10 -34.87 -0.92
CA GLU A 176 11.18 -34.88 0.54
C GLU A 176 12.63 -34.93 1.08
N GLU A 177 13.56 -35.56 0.35
CA GLU A 177 14.97 -35.64 0.79
C GLU A 177 15.71 -34.30 0.60
N GLU A 178 15.41 -33.55 -0.46
CA GLU A 178 16.05 -32.25 -0.72
C GLU A 178 15.70 -31.22 0.38
N ILE A 179 14.44 -31.20 0.83
CA ILE A 179 13.94 -30.28 1.88
C ILE A 179 14.58 -30.57 3.25
N GLN A 180 14.86 -31.83 3.58
CA GLN A 180 15.56 -32.20 4.82
C GLN A 180 17.02 -31.71 4.83
N SER A 181 17.70 -31.71 3.68
CA SER A 181 19.12 -31.32 3.61
C SER A 181 19.34 -29.83 3.94
N VAL A 182 18.52 -28.95 3.36
CA VAL A 182 18.59 -27.49 3.54
C VAL A 182 18.27 -27.08 4.99
N LEU A 183 17.39 -27.82 5.67
CA LEU A 183 17.00 -27.51 7.05
C LEU A 183 18.12 -27.78 8.07
N HIS A 184 19.04 -28.70 7.76
CA HIS A 184 20.11 -29.09 8.68
C HIS A 184 21.31 -28.10 8.67
N GLU A 185 21.57 -27.43 7.54
CA GLU A 185 22.71 -26.51 7.41
C GLU A 185 22.46 -25.17 8.12
N ALA A 186 21.20 -24.75 8.23
CA ALA A 186 20.80 -23.48 8.86
C ALA A 186 20.97 -23.43 10.40
N LEU A 187 21.15 -24.58 11.08
CA LEU A 187 21.11 -24.65 12.55
C LEU A 187 22.47 -24.50 13.26
N HIS A 188 23.60 -24.45 12.53
CA HIS A 188 24.95 -24.50 13.12
C HIS A 188 25.88 -23.38 12.65
N SER A 189 25.62 -22.15 13.11
CA SER A 189 26.66 -21.10 13.20
C SER A 189 26.51 -20.27 14.48
N GLN A 190 27.52 -20.31 15.36
CA GLN A 190 27.65 -19.39 16.50
C GLN A 190 28.69 -18.30 16.17
N PRO A 191 28.52 -17.07 16.66
CA PRO A 191 29.46 -15.98 16.42
C PRO A 191 30.67 -16.03 17.36
N VAL A 192 31.86 -15.77 16.80
CA VAL A 192 33.13 -15.63 17.55
C VAL A 192 33.36 -14.17 17.92
N SER A 193 33.75 -13.90 19.15
CA SER A 193 34.09 -12.57 19.67
C SER A 193 35.58 -12.22 19.49
N TYR A 194 35.89 -10.98 19.12
CA TYR A 194 37.24 -10.42 19.19
C TYR A 194 37.23 -9.08 19.95
N GLU A 195 38.06 -8.96 20.98
CA GLU A 195 38.39 -7.70 21.64
C GLU A 195 39.59 -7.04 20.95
N TYR A 196 39.67 -5.70 20.96
CA TYR A 196 40.97 -5.03 21.15
C TYR A 196 40.83 -3.61 21.71
N ASN A 197 41.87 -3.20 22.44
CA ASN A 197 41.99 -1.90 23.11
C ASN A 197 42.35 -0.75 22.16
N THR A 198 42.17 0.49 22.63
CA THR A 198 42.82 1.68 22.04
C THR A 198 43.40 2.55 23.15
N ASP A 199 44.70 2.81 23.07
CA ASP A 199 45.47 3.66 24.00
C ASP A 199 45.47 5.16 23.61
N VAL A 200 46.15 5.95 24.44
CA VAL A 200 46.07 7.40 24.66
C VAL A 200 46.84 8.25 23.62
N GLU A 201 46.46 9.55 23.53
CA GLU A 201 47.25 10.78 23.18
C GLU A 201 46.66 11.65 22.05
N HIS A 202 46.85 12.98 21.97
CA HIS A 202 46.91 14.05 22.98
C HIS A 202 46.62 15.42 22.27
N THR A 203 46.12 16.41 23.03
CA THR A 203 45.90 17.86 22.76
C THR A 203 46.50 18.60 21.53
N LEU A 204 45.79 19.65 21.04
CA LEU A 204 46.21 21.07 20.80
C LEU A 204 45.10 21.82 19.98
N SER A 205 44.23 22.66 20.57
CA SER A 205 44.33 24.13 20.84
C SER A 205 43.79 25.07 19.73
N ASP A 206 42.72 25.83 20.04
CA ASP A 206 42.15 26.94 19.23
C ASP A 206 43.09 28.18 19.18
N PRO A 207 42.80 29.21 18.33
CA PRO A 207 42.04 30.36 18.87
C PRO A 207 41.10 31.14 17.91
N GLU A 208 40.22 31.93 18.54
CA GLU A 208 39.69 33.26 18.17
C GLU A 208 38.49 33.45 17.20
N ALA A 209 37.57 34.29 17.70
CA ALA A 209 36.51 35.03 17.00
C ALA A 209 36.52 36.49 17.50
N PRO A 210 36.02 37.45 16.70
CA PRO A 210 34.94 38.33 17.19
C PRO A 210 33.92 38.69 16.08
N GLY A 211 32.76 39.29 16.33
CA GLY A 211 32.14 39.71 17.60
C GLY A 211 30.74 40.29 17.37
N ASP A 212 30.01 40.57 18.45
CA ASP A 212 28.57 40.90 18.44
C ASP A 212 28.23 42.37 18.18
N SER A 213 26.95 42.64 17.91
CA SER A 213 26.27 43.88 18.30
C SER A 213 24.77 43.64 18.49
N GLU A 214 24.22 44.26 19.54
CA GLU A 214 22.98 43.93 20.25
C GLU A 214 22.12 45.19 20.44
N LEU A 215 20.79 45.05 20.64
CA LEU A 215 19.85 45.89 21.43
C LEU A 215 18.39 45.47 21.05
N MET A 216 17.58 44.85 21.93
CA MET A 216 16.76 45.42 23.04
C MET A 216 15.60 46.33 22.57
N LEU A 217 14.39 46.40 23.16
CA LEU A 217 13.53 45.56 24.04
C LEU A 217 12.17 46.32 24.17
N GLU A 218 11.03 45.67 24.42
CA GLU A 218 9.96 46.05 25.41
C GLU A 218 8.53 45.53 25.11
N ASP A 219 7.78 45.37 26.20
CA ASP A 219 6.53 44.60 26.32
C ASP A 219 5.24 45.44 26.18
N ALA A 220 4.12 44.77 25.90
CA ALA A 220 2.83 45.12 26.48
C ALA A 220 1.88 43.90 26.55
N VAL A 221 1.28 43.69 27.72
CA VAL A 221 0.28 42.66 28.02
C VAL A 221 -1.11 43.32 28.04
N GLU A 222 -2.18 42.65 27.57
CA GLU A 222 -3.41 42.41 28.35
C GLU A 222 -4.59 41.74 27.61
N HIS A 223 -5.16 40.76 28.32
CA HIS A 223 -6.59 40.39 28.48
C HIS A 223 -7.48 39.76 27.38
N TYR A 224 -8.23 38.77 27.87
CA TYR A 224 -9.20 37.86 27.25
C TYR A 224 -10.51 38.50 26.77
N ALA A 225 -11.15 37.87 25.77
CA ALA A 225 -12.58 37.51 25.81
C ALA A 225 -12.96 36.46 24.73
N GLU A 226 -13.61 35.35 25.12
CA GLU A 226 -14.45 34.54 24.22
C GLU A 226 -15.89 35.11 24.18
N PRO A 227 -16.65 34.82 23.10
CA PRO A 227 -18.02 34.34 23.36
C PRO A 227 -18.51 33.19 22.45
N LYS A 228 -18.92 32.12 23.13
CA LYS A 228 -20.08 31.22 22.95
C LYS A 228 -20.90 31.17 21.63
N HIS A 229 -21.25 29.92 21.31
CA HIS A 229 -22.44 29.44 20.59
C HIS A 229 -23.67 30.36 20.55
N GLU A 230 -24.33 30.36 19.39
CA GLU A 230 -25.79 30.35 19.30
C GLU A 230 -26.25 29.44 18.14
N GLU A 231 -27.48 28.92 18.24
CA GLU A 231 -28.03 27.84 17.41
C GLU A 231 -29.30 28.37 16.71
N GLN A 232 -29.42 28.23 15.39
CA GLN A 232 -30.71 28.48 14.73
C GLN A 232 -30.89 27.73 13.40
N THR A 233 -32.05 27.09 13.31
CA THR A 233 -32.64 26.44 12.13
C THR A 233 -33.31 27.45 11.21
N GLU A 234 -33.27 27.22 9.89
CA GLU A 234 -34.51 27.17 9.08
C GLU A 234 -34.25 26.61 7.67
N ALA A 235 -35.32 26.16 7.02
CA ALA A 235 -35.29 25.50 5.71
C ALA A 235 -36.42 26.04 4.82
N GLN A 236 -36.23 26.00 3.49
CA GLN A 236 -37.21 26.36 2.44
C GLN A 236 -37.57 27.87 2.47
N ASP A 237 -37.43 28.66 1.40
CA ASP A 237 -38.06 28.46 0.09
C ASP A 237 -37.57 29.57 -0.88
N THR A 238 -37.30 29.26 -2.15
CA THR A 238 -37.60 30.13 -3.33
C THR A 238 -37.13 29.50 -4.65
N VAL A 239 -38.09 29.07 -5.48
CA VAL A 239 -37.88 28.74 -6.91
C VAL A 239 -38.76 29.62 -7.79
N ARG A 240 -38.13 30.48 -8.61
CA ARG A 240 -38.59 31.23 -9.82
C ARG A 240 -37.76 32.52 -9.90
N ARG A 241 -37.16 32.97 -11.02
CA ARG A 241 -37.52 33.04 -12.46
C ARG A 241 -36.20 33.52 -13.17
N LEU A 242 -35.81 33.28 -14.42
CA LEU A 242 -36.37 32.72 -15.68
C LEU A 242 -35.28 31.79 -16.32
N GLY A 243 -35.52 30.77 -17.16
CA GLY A 243 -36.10 30.80 -18.53
C GLY A 243 -35.08 31.42 -19.52
N VAL A 244 -34.60 30.81 -20.62
CA VAL A 244 -35.04 29.73 -21.55
C VAL A 244 -33.76 29.22 -22.29
N GLY A 245 -33.58 28.01 -22.86
CA GLY A 245 -34.35 26.76 -22.98
C GLY A 245 -33.78 25.85 -24.11
N LEU A 246 -34.35 24.63 -24.30
CA LEU A 246 -34.14 23.67 -25.42
C LEU A 246 -32.72 23.01 -25.51
N GLU A 247 -32.51 21.76 -25.97
CA GLU A 247 -33.38 20.63 -26.35
C GLU A 247 -32.53 19.34 -26.39
N TYR A 248 -32.72 18.33 -25.53
CA TYR A 248 -32.23 16.93 -25.71
C TYR A 248 -32.82 15.94 -24.67
N ALA A 249 -34.13 16.03 -24.39
CA ALA A 249 -34.80 15.24 -23.34
C ALA A 249 -35.77 14.15 -23.87
N GLY A 250 -35.70 13.81 -25.16
CA GLY A 250 -36.67 12.92 -25.82
C GLY A 250 -36.44 11.40 -25.67
N VAL A 251 -35.22 10.97 -25.31
CA VAL A 251 -34.83 9.54 -25.36
C VAL A 251 -34.83 8.86 -23.99
N GLN A 252 -34.63 9.60 -22.88
CA GLN A 252 -34.48 8.98 -21.56
C GLN A 252 -35.78 8.38 -20.99
N VAL A 253 -36.94 9.02 -21.20
CA VAL A 253 -38.17 8.68 -20.45
C VAL A 253 -38.72 7.27 -20.79
N LYS A 254 -38.44 6.73 -21.99
CA LYS A 254 -38.99 5.44 -22.40
C LYS A 254 -38.30 4.25 -21.73
N PHE A 255 -36.98 4.31 -21.51
CA PHE A 255 -36.24 3.26 -20.80
C PHE A 255 -36.60 3.21 -19.30
N PHE A 256 -36.91 4.36 -18.70
CA PHE A 256 -37.35 4.46 -17.29
C PHE A 256 -38.72 3.83 -17.02
N ALA A 257 -39.57 3.63 -18.04
CA ALA A 257 -40.85 2.93 -17.88
C ALA A 257 -40.65 1.41 -17.83
N ASP A 258 -39.91 0.84 -18.78
CA ASP A 258 -39.71 -0.61 -18.90
C ASP A 258 -38.83 -1.16 -17.76
N PHE A 259 -37.77 -0.45 -17.36
CA PHE A 259 -36.93 -0.86 -16.22
C PHE A 259 -37.71 -0.92 -14.89
N ARG A 260 -38.70 -0.04 -14.69
CA ARG A 260 -39.58 -0.05 -13.51
C ARG A 260 -40.66 -1.12 -13.57
N ALA A 261 -41.00 -1.61 -14.77
CA ALA A 261 -42.00 -2.66 -14.96
C ALA A 261 -41.45 -4.06 -14.66
N GLN A 262 -40.16 -4.32 -14.94
CA GLN A 262 -39.54 -5.63 -14.72
C GLN A 262 -39.06 -5.89 -13.27
N HIS A 263 -38.90 -4.86 -12.44
CA HIS A 263 -38.45 -5.01 -11.04
C HIS A 263 -39.58 -5.13 -9.99
N LYS A 264 -40.75 -5.68 -10.36
CA LYS A 264 -41.70 -6.25 -9.39
C LYS A 264 -41.41 -7.73 -9.15
N ILE A 265 -40.31 -8.01 -8.44
CA ILE A 265 -40.05 -9.35 -7.90
C ILE A 265 -40.22 -9.33 -6.38
N ASN A 266 -41.09 -10.24 -5.95
CA ASN A 266 -41.55 -10.53 -4.60
C ASN A 266 -40.55 -10.26 -3.46
N ALA A 267 -41.07 -9.69 -2.37
CA ALA A 267 -40.45 -9.75 -1.06
C ALA A 267 -40.44 -11.20 -0.53
N VAL A 268 -39.50 -12.01 -1.02
CA VAL A 268 -39.17 -13.31 -0.43
C VAL A 268 -38.30 -13.05 0.79
N GLY A 269 -38.73 -13.54 1.96
CA GLY A 269 -38.12 -13.19 3.23
C GLY A 269 -36.62 -13.50 3.28
N SER A 270 -35.83 -12.51 3.70
CA SER A 270 -34.42 -12.69 4.05
C SER A 270 -34.30 -13.70 5.19
N TYR A 271 -33.98 -14.94 4.84
CA TYR A 271 -33.49 -15.92 5.80
C TYR A 271 -32.12 -15.44 6.27
N ILE A 272 -32.09 -14.67 7.35
CA ILE A 272 -30.86 -14.40 8.10
C ILE A 272 -30.35 -15.75 8.62
N LEU A 273 -29.46 -16.34 7.83
CA LEU A 273 -28.75 -17.57 8.15
C LEU A 273 -27.91 -17.26 9.39
N ARG A 274 -28.45 -17.62 10.57
CA ARG A 274 -27.82 -17.37 11.88
C ARG A 274 -26.45 -18.05 11.89
N LYS A 275 -25.39 -17.30 11.52
CA LYS A 275 -24.00 -17.76 11.56
C LYS A 275 -23.76 -18.34 12.95
N LYS A 276 -23.43 -19.63 13.02
CA LYS A 276 -23.14 -20.31 14.28
C LYS A 276 -21.99 -19.55 14.96
N LYS A 277 -22.13 -19.23 16.24
CA LYS A 277 -21.07 -18.54 16.99
C LYS A 277 -19.78 -19.37 16.88
N PRO A 278 -18.63 -18.74 16.55
CA PRO A 278 -17.39 -19.48 16.32
C PRO A 278 -16.96 -20.20 17.60
N LYS A 279 -16.47 -21.43 17.45
CA LYS A 279 -16.07 -22.32 18.55
C LYS A 279 -14.63 -22.00 18.97
N LEU A 280 -14.44 -20.91 19.70
CA LEU A 280 -13.10 -20.39 20.07
C LEU A 280 -12.44 -21.11 21.28
N LEU A 281 -13.06 -22.14 21.85
CA LEU A 281 -12.59 -22.81 23.07
C LEU A 281 -12.36 -24.31 22.80
N ASN A 282 -11.14 -24.80 23.07
CA ASN A 282 -10.85 -26.23 23.02
C ASN A 282 -11.42 -26.97 24.25
N LYS A 283 -11.02 -28.23 24.51
CA LYS A 283 -11.50 -28.98 25.69
C LYS A 283 -11.03 -28.35 27.01
N PHE A 284 -9.80 -27.83 27.05
CA PHE A 284 -9.20 -27.20 28.22
C PHE A 284 -9.72 -25.77 28.43
N ASP A 285 -9.77 -24.92 27.39
CA ASP A 285 -10.23 -23.53 27.51
C ASP A 285 -11.67 -23.40 28.05
N LYS A 286 -12.47 -24.48 27.97
CA LYS A 286 -13.81 -24.54 28.56
C LYS A 286 -13.80 -24.61 30.09
N THR A 287 -12.76 -25.17 30.72
CA THR A 287 -12.65 -25.24 32.19
C THR A 287 -12.27 -23.88 32.77
N ILE A 288 -11.35 -23.15 32.13
CA ILE A 288 -10.91 -21.79 32.50
C ILE A 288 -11.76 -20.66 31.87
N LYS A 289 -12.94 -21.00 31.29
CA LYS A 289 -13.79 -20.06 30.54
C LYS A 289 -14.15 -18.79 31.33
N ALA A 290 -14.38 -18.91 32.64
CA ALA A 290 -14.75 -17.78 33.49
C ALA A 290 -13.65 -16.71 33.58
N GLU A 291 -12.39 -17.14 33.60
CA GLU A 291 -11.21 -16.27 33.66
C GLU A 291 -10.94 -15.62 32.30
N LEU A 292 -11.04 -16.41 31.22
CA LEU A 292 -10.96 -15.92 29.83
C LEU A 292 -12.04 -14.87 29.53
N ASP A 293 -13.28 -15.09 29.96
CA ASP A 293 -14.38 -14.12 29.82
C ASP A 293 -14.15 -12.87 30.66
N ALA A 294 -13.51 -12.97 31.84
CA ALA A 294 -13.19 -11.82 32.68
C ALA A 294 -12.13 -10.92 32.03
N ALA A 295 -11.05 -11.50 31.47
CA ALA A 295 -10.03 -10.77 30.73
C ALA A 295 -10.60 -10.13 29.44
N GLU A 296 -11.38 -10.89 28.66
CA GLU A 296 -12.06 -10.36 27.45
C GLU A 296 -13.04 -9.23 27.78
N LYS A 297 -13.68 -9.27 28.95
CA LYS A 297 -14.57 -8.19 29.45
C LYS A 297 -13.80 -6.93 29.84
N LEU A 298 -12.53 -7.01 30.23
CA LEU A 298 -11.67 -5.83 30.40
C LEU A 298 -11.33 -5.22 29.04
N ARG A 299 -10.92 -6.06 28.08
CA ARG A 299 -10.58 -5.64 26.70
C ARG A 299 -11.75 -4.89 26.05
N LYS A 300 -12.95 -5.49 26.06
CA LYS A 300 -14.20 -4.90 25.56
C LYS A 300 -14.69 -3.65 26.30
N LYS A 301 -14.12 -3.32 27.46
CA LYS A 301 -14.37 -2.06 28.17
C LYS A 301 -13.35 -0.96 27.82
N GLY A 302 -12.43 -1.21 26.89
CA GLY A 302 -11.32 -0.30 26.56
C GLY A 302 -10.20 -0.26 27.62
N LYS A 303 -10.24 -1.14 28.62
CA LYS A 303 -9.19 -1.29 29.65
C LYS A 303 -8.07 -2.18 29.13
N VAL A 304 -7.46 -1.80 28.01
CA VAL A 304 -6.54 -2.63 27.23
C VAL A 304 -5.32 -3.06 28.07
N GLU A 305 -4.72 -2.15 28.84
CA GLU A 305 -3.55 -2.44 29.68
C GLU A 305 -3.86 -3.34 30.89
N GLU A 306 -5.10 -3.37 31.37
CA GLU A 306 -5.55 -4.35 32.37
C GLU A 306 -5.84 -5.70 31.71
N ALA A 307 -6.41 -5.69 30.51
CA ALA A 307 -6.71 -6.90 29.74
C ALA A 307 -5.44 -7.64 29.31
N LEU A 308 -4.43 -6.90 28.81
CA LEU A 308 -3.14 -7.46 28.41
C LEU A 308 -2.48 -8.17 29.60
N ARG A 309 -2.33 -7.49 30.75
CA ARG A 309 -1.78 -8.10 31.98
C ARG A 309 -2.59 -9.30 32.48
N ALA A 310 -3.92 -9.28 32.33
CA ALA A 310 -4.76 -10.43 32.66
C ALA A 310 -4.50 -11.62 31.72
N PHE A 311 -4.40 -11.39 30.40
CA PHE A 311 -4.07 -12.44 29.45
C PHE A 311 -2.63 -12.95 29.56
N GLU A 312 -1.65 -12.08 29.85
CA GLU A 312 -0.28 -12.49 30.18
C GLU A 312 -0.24 -13.40 31.42
N THR A 313 -1.00 -13.05 32.47
CA THR A 313 -1.14 -13.90 33.66
C THR A 313 -1.73 -15.27 33.31
N LEU A 314 -2.76 -15.30 32.44
CA LEU A 314 -3.38 -16.55 31.98
C LEU A 314 -2.47 -17.37 31.06
N VAL A 315 -1.64 -16.73 30.23
CA VAL A 315 -0.62 -17.42 29.42
C VAL A 315 0.49 -17.99 30.30
N ASN A 316 0.90 -17.30 31.36
CA ASN A 316 1.89 -17.81 32.31
C ASN A 316 1.36 -18.98 33.15
N GLN A 317 0.08 -18.94 33.55
CA GLN A 317 -0.57 -20.04 34.28
C GLN A 317 -0.93 -21.22 33.36
N TYR A 318 -1.31 -20.94 32.12
CA TYR A 318 -1.78 -21.92 31.14
C TYR A 318 -1.08 -21.73 29.77
N PRO A 319 0.22 -22.06 29.64
CA PRO A 319 1.00 -21.78 28.43
C PRO A 319 0.44 -22.40 27.14
N GLN A 320 -0.33 -23.48 27.30
CA GLN A 320 -0.96 -24.27 26.25
C GLN A 320 -2.41 -23.88 25.94
N SER A 321 -2.95 -22.77 26.49
CA SER A 321 -4.29 -22.27 26.18
C SER A 321 -4.27 -21.39 24.91
N PRO A 322 -4.86 -21.85 23.78
CA PRO A 322 -4.90 -21.04 22.57
C PRO A 322 -5.77 -19.80 22.73
N ARG A 323 -6.86 -19.89 23.51
CA ARG A 323 -7.73 -18.73 23.73
C ARG A 323 -7.08 -17.66 24.62
N ALA A 324 -6.27 -18.04 25.62
CA ALA A 324 -5.50 -17.08 26.41
C ALA A 324 -4.47 -16.36 25.53
N ARG A 325 -3.69 -17.14 24.75
CA ARG A 325 -2.69 -16.62 23.80
C ARG A 325 -3.31 -15.66 22.77
N TYR A 326 -4.45 -16.02 22.19
CA TYR A 326 -5.17 -15.15 21.26
C TYR A 326 -5.72 -13.89 21.93
N GLY A 327 -6.14 -13.97 23.21
CA GLY A 327 -6.54 -12.81 23.99
C GLY A 327 -5.40 -11.83 24.28
N LYS A 328 -4.19 -12.35 24.51
CA LYS A 328 -2.96 -11.55 24.58
C LYS A 328 -2.72 -10.85 23.24
N ALA A 329 -2.69 -11.58 22.12
CA ALA A 329 -2.51 -11.00 20.79
C ALA A 329 -3.51 -9.87 20.49
N GLN A 330 -4.81 -10.10 20.73
CA GLN A 330 -5.84 -9.07 20.57
C GLN A 330 -5.64 -7.84 21.47
N SER A 331 -5.09 -8.03 22.69
CA SER A 331 -4.84 -6.92 23.60
C SER A 331 -3.56 -6.15 23.25
N GLU A 332 -2.56 -6.81 22.66
CA GLU A 332 -1.38 -6.16 22.06
C GLU A 332 -1.76 -5.37 20.81
N ASP A 333 -2.64 -5.91 19.97
CA ASP A 333 -3.19 -5.29 18.76
C ASP A 333 -4.01 -4.02 19.10
N ASP A 334 -4.96 -4.12 20.04
CA ASP A 334 -5.72 -2.97 20.56
C ASP A 334 -4.77 -1.91 21.20
N LEU A 335 -3.69 -2.34 21.85
CA LEU A 335 -2.71 -1.44 22.48
C LEU A 335 -1.82 -0.76 21.43
N ALA A 336 -1.48 -1.48 20.35
CA ALA A 336 -0.74 -0.94 19.22
C ALA A 336 -1.54 0.15 18.50
N GLU A 337 -2.84 -0.05 18.28
CA GLU A 337 -3.73 0.98 17.73
C GLU A 337 -3.85 2.18 18.69
N LYS A 338 -3.98 1.95 20.00
CA LYS A 338 -4.03 3.01 21.03
C LYS A 338 -2.75 3.84 21.13
N MET A 339 -1.59 3.20 21.10
CA MET A 339 -0.27 3.85 21.19
C MET A 339 0.26 4.33 19.83
N ARG A 340 -0.37 3.92 18.71
CA ARG A 340 0.16 4.05 17.34
C ARG A 340 1.58 3.48 17.21
N SER A 341 1.84 2.32 17.83
CA SER A 341 3.17 1.71 17.92
C SER A 341 3.31 0.50 17.01
N ASN A 342 4.15 0.64 15.98
CA ASN A 342 4.51 -0.44 15.07
C ASN A 342 5.27 -1.60 15.78
N GLU A 343 6.04 -1.30 16.83
CA GLU A 343 6.74 -2.31 17.64
C GLU A 343 5.73 -3.17 18.43
N MET A 344 4.71 -2.53 19.03
CA MET A 344 3.63 -3.26 19.71
C MET A 344 2.82 -4.09 18.71
N LEU A 345 2.56 -3.56 17.51
CA LEU A 345 1.86 -4.33 16.48
C LEU A 345 2.67 -5.55 16.01
N GLN A 346 4.00 -5.43 15.96
CA GLN A 346 4.85 -6.58 15.66
C GLN A 346 4.80 -7.66 16.74
N LYS A 347 4.69 -7.28 18.02
CA LYS A 347 4.47 -8.24 19.12
C LYS A 347 3.13 -8.96 18.96
N ALA A 348 2.06 -8.24 18.61
CA ALA A 348 0.76 -8.82 18.33
C ALA A 348 0.81 -9.84 17.16
N ILE A 349 1.49 -9.49 16.05
CA ILE A 349 1.70 -10.39 14.89
C ILE A 349 2.39 -11.69 15.34
N ASN A 350 3.49 -11.59 16.09
CA ASN A 350 4.19 -12.77 16.59
C ASN A 350 3.29 -13.62 17.51
N THR A 351 2.53 -13.00 18.42
CA THR A 351 1.60 -13.73 19.31
C THR A 351 0.44 -14.37 18.52
N TYR A 352 0.02 -13.83 17.37
CA TYR A 352 -0.99 -14.47 16.53
C TYR A 352 -0.49 -15.76 15.85
N ASP A 353 0.78 -15.84 15.44
CA ASP A 353 1.37 -17.10 14.93
C ASP A 353 1.63 -18.11 16.06
N GLU A 354 2.03 -17.64 17.26
CA GLU A 354 2.14 -18.49 18.45
C GLU A 354 0.82 -19.25 18.74
N VAL A 355 -0.35 -18.62 18.56
CA VAL A 355 -1.67 -19.27 18.76
C VAL A 355 -1.83 -20.51 17.88
N VAL A 356 -1.34 -20.46 16.65
CA VAL A 356 -1.50 -21.53 15.64
C VAL A 356 -0.53 -22.68 15.90
N SER A 357 0.61 -22.38 16.52
CA SER A 357 1.63 -23.36 16.91
C SER A 357 1.31 -24.15 18.19
N LEU A 358 0.21 -23.82 18.89
CA LEU A 358 -0.24 -24.53 20.08
C LEU A 358 -0.97 -25.85 19.77
N PRO A 359 -1.08 -26.79 20.72
CA PRO A 359 -1.82 -28.03 20.53
C PRO A 359 -3.33 -27.83 20.68
N ASN A 360 -4.12 -28.63 19.96
CA ASN A 360 -5.59 -28.68 20.07
C ASN A 360 -6.29 -27.31 19.84
N VAL A 361 -5.77 -26.48 18.93
CA VAL A 361 -6.39 -25.19 18.58
C VAL A 361 -7.70 -25.44 17.82
N PRO A 362 -8.82 -24.77 18.18
CA PRO A 362 -10.05 -24.89 17.40
C PRO A 362 -9.90 -24.28 16.00
N SER A 363 -10.48 -24.92 14.98
CA SER A 363 -10.44 -24.45 13.58
C SER A 363 -10.81 -22.97 13.40
N ASP A 364 -11.89 -22.54 14.07
CA ASP A 364 -12.40 -21.18 13.97
C ASP A 364 -11.43 -20.16 14.61
N LEU A 365 -10.60 -20.59 15.57
CA LEU A 365 -9.59 -19.75 16.19
C LEU A 365 -8.34 -19.63 15.30
N ILE A 366 -7.90 -20.73 14.66
CA ILE A 366 -6.82 -20.70 13.66
C ILE A 366 -7.18 -19.71 12.53
N LYS A 367 -8.39 -19.82 11.97
CA LYS A 367 -8.91 -18.92 10.92
C LYS A 367 -8.82 -17.45 11.32
N LEU A 368 -9.25 -17.12 12.54
CA LEU A 368 -9.23 -15.74 13.04
C LEU A 368 -7.82 -15.23 13.34
N SER A 369 -6.93 -16.09 13.86
CA SER A 369 -5.54 -15.74 14.15
C SER A 369 -4.77 -15.40 12.87
N LEU A 370 -4.69 -16.34 11.92
CA LEU A 370 -3.97 -16.17 10.66
C LEU A 370 -4.55 -15.03 9.81
N LYS A 371 -5.89 -14.88 9.74
CA LYS A 371 -6.49 -13.77 8.96
C LYS A 371 -6.16 -12.40 9.56
N ARG A 372 -6.15 -12.24 10.90
CA ARG A 372 -5.75 -10.98 11.53
C ARG A 372 -4.24 -10.75 11.44
N GLU A 373 -3.44 -11.80 11.59
CA GLU A 373 -1.98 -11.74 11.38
C GLU A 373 -1.64 -11.23 9.97
N ALA A 374 -2.23 -11.83 8.92
CA ALA A 374 -2.03 -11.44 7.54
C ALA A 374 -2.45 -9.99 7.26
N ASP A 375 -3.59 -9.54 7.81
CA ASP A 375 -4.08 -8.15 7.75
C ASP A 375 -3.11 -7.17 8.43
N ARG A 376 -2.61 -7.49 9.63
CA ARG A 376 -1.64 -6.65 10.35
C ARG A 376 -0.26 -6.64 9.68
N GLN A 377 0.16 -7.75 9.05
CA GLN A 377 1.37 -7.80 8.22
C GLN A 377 1.22 -6.88 6.98
N GLN A 378 0.08 -6.90 6.28
CA GLN A 378 -0.19 -5.95 5.18
C GLN A 378 -0.26 -4.49 5.64
N PHE A 379 -0.76 -4.24 6.85
CA PHE A 379 -0.76 -2.91 7.44
C PHE A 379 0.66 -2.38 7.65
N LEU A 380 1.58 -3.21 8.14
CA LEU A 380 3.01 -2.88 8.30
C LEU A 380 3.85 -2.94 7.00
N GLY A 381 3.21 -3.08 5.83
CA GLY A 381 3.92 -3.20 4.54
C GLY A 381 4.62 -4.55 4.29
N ARG A 382 4.45 -5.54 5.17
CA ARG A 382 5.11 -6.86 5.11
C ARG A 382 4.39 -7.84 4.17
N MET A 383 4.22 -7.44 2.91
CA MET A 383 3.38 -8.15 1.92
C MET A 383 3.82 -9.61 1.70
N ARG A 384 5.13 -9.89 1.60
CA ARG A 384 5.66 -11.26 1.48
C ARG A 384 5.34 -12.14 2.70
N GLY A 385 5.38 -11.57 3.91
CA GLY A 385 5.01 -12.29 5.14
C GLY A 385 3.52 -12.64 5.13
N SER A 386 2.67 -11.66 4.80
CA SER A 386 1.23 -11.86 4.64
C SER A 386 0.91 -12.94 3.61
N LEU A 387 1.62 -12.98 2.47
CA LEU A 387 1.43 -14.00 1.45
C LEU A 387 1.67 -15.42 2.00
N VAL A 388 2.75 -15.63 2.76
CA VAL A 388 3.04 -16.93 3.40
C VAL A 388 1.94 -17.30 4.41
N THR A 389 1.49 -16.35 5.23
CA THR A 389 0.39 -16.54 6.20
C THR A 389 -0.94 -16.87 5.49
N LEU A 390 -1.22 -16.27 4.33
CA LEU A 390 -2.39 -16.56 3.49
C LEU A 390 -2.30 -17.92 2.79
N GLN A 391 -1.12 -18.31 2.29
CA GLN A 391 -0.86 -19.65 1.75
C GLN A 391 -1.09 -20.74 2.82
N LYS A 392 -0.54 -20.54 4.03
CA LYS A 392 -0.78 -21.39 5.22
C LYS A 392 -2.27 -21.49 5.56
N LEU A 393 -3.01 -20.38 5.48
CA LEU A 393 -4.45 -20.34 5.73
C LEU A 393 -5.26 -21.11 4.67
N VAL A 394 -4.93 -21.00 3.38
CA VAL A 394 -5.58 -21.76 2.31
C VAL A 394 -5.24 -23.25 2.38
N GLN A 395 -3.99 -23.62 2.68
CA GLN A 395 -3.57 -25.01 2.87
C GLN A 395 -4.33 -25.71 4.00
N LEU A 396 -4.58 -25.01 5.11
CA LEU A 396 -5.34 -25.53 6.25
C LEU A 396 -6.86 -25.59 6.00
N PHE A 397 -7.40 -24.77 5.08
CA PHE A 397 -8.83 -24.66 4.80
C PHE A 397 -9.13 -24.57 3.28
N PRO A 398 -8.78 -25.60 2.48
CA PRO A 398 -8.80 -25.53 1.01
C PRO A 398 -10.20 -25.39 0.39
N SER A 399 -11.26 -25.63 1.17
CA SER A 399 -12.66 -25.48 0.76
C SER A 399 -13.24 -24.07 1.01
N ASP A 400 -12.47 -23.14 1.59
CA ASP A 400 -12.96 -21.80 1.96
C ASP A 400 -12.56 -20.77 0.90
N THR A 401 -13.47 -20.46 -0.04
CA THR A 401 -13.21 -19.55 -1.15
C THR A 401 -12.82 -18.14 -0.69
N SER A 402 -13.28 -17.70 0.48
CA SER A 402 -12.91 -16.39 1.04
C SER A 402 -11.40 -16.26 1.27
N PHE A 403 -10.71 -17.35 1.64
CA PHE A 403 -9.26 -17.30 1.87
C PHE A 403 -8.47 -17.38 0.58
N LYS A 404 -9.00 -18.04 -0.45
CA LYS A 404 -8.44 -17.97 -1.81
C LYS A 404 -8.58 -16.55 -2.36
N ASN A 405 -9.73 -15.91 -2.17
CA ASN A 405 -9.93 -14.50 -2.49
C ASN A 405 -8.94 -13.57 -1.74
N ASP A 406 -8.73 -13.77 -0.43
CA ASP A 406 -7.71 -13.03 0.33
C ASP A 406 -6.28 -13.30 -0.20
N LEU A 407 -5.96 -14.56 -0.56
CA LEU A 407 -4.68 -14.96 -1.15
C LEU A 407 -4.43 -14.32 -2.52
N GLY A 408 -5.46 -14.22 -3.37
CA GLY A 408 -5.40 -13.50 -4.64
C GLY A 408 -5.04 -12.03 -4.45
N VAL A 409 -5.62 -11.37 -3.44
CA VAL A 409 -5.22 -10.01 -3.03
C VAL A 409 -3.76 -10.01 -2.56
N GLY A 410 -3.33 -11.01 -1.77
CA GLY A 410 -1.93 -11.14 -1.34
C GLY A 410 -0.93 -11.18 -2.51
N TYR A 411 -1.26 -11.88 -3.61
CA TYR A 411 -0.45 -11.88 -4.83
C TYR A 411 -0.48 -10.53 -5.56
N LEU A 412 -1.64 -9.90 -5.71
CA LEU A 412 -1.75 -8.54 -6.28
C LEU A 412 -0.90 -7.53 -5.49
N LEU A 413 -0.88 -7.63 -4.15
CA LEU A 413 -0.11 -6.73 -3.28
C LEU A 413 1.42 -6.89 -3.41
N ILE A 414 1.92 -7.94 -4.06
CA ILE A 414 3.34 -8.08 -4.41
C ILE A 414 3.62 -7.93 -5.92
N GLY A 415 2.58 -7.66 -6.72
CA GLY A 415 2.65 -7.56 -8.18
C GLY A 415 2.64 -8.86 -8.95
N ASP A 416 2.32 -9.98 -8.30
CA ASP A 416 2.25 -11.28 -8.95
C ASP A 416 0.87 -11.51 -9.59
N ASN A 417 0.60 -10.73 -10.64
CA ASN A 417 -0.65 -10.81 -11.40
C ASN A 417 -0.88 -12.23 -11.96
N GLY A 418 0.19 -12.94 -12.32
CA GLY A 418 0.14 -14.30 -12.88
C GLY A 418 -0.39 -15.34 -11.88
N ASN A 419 0.06 -15.33 -10.62
CA ASN A 419 -0.48 -16.23 -9.61
C ASN A 419 -1.80 -15.73 -9.01
N ALA A 420 -2.00 -14.41 -8.88
CA ALA A 420 -3.31 -13.85 -8.51
C ALA A 420 -4.41 -14.35 -9.45
N LYS A 421 -4.14 -14.34 -10.76
CA LYS A 421 -5.08 -14.80 -11.79
C LYS A 421 -5.49 -16.26 -11.61
N LYS A 422 -4.51 -17.17 -11.48
CA LYS A 422 -4.76 -18.61 -11.26
C LYS A 422 -5.64 -18.86 -10.03
N VAL A 423 -5.43 -18.09 -8.96
CA VAL A 423 -6.25 -18.20 -7.74
C VAL A 423 -7.70 -17.78 -8.01
N TYR A 424 -7.94 -16.70 -8.74
CA TYR A 424 -9.31 -16.29 -9.10
C TYR A 424 -9.95 -17.21 -10.15
N GLU A 425 -9.19 -17.78 -11.09
CA GLU A 425 -9.65 -18.84 -11.99
C GLU A 425 -10.10 -20.08 -11.20
N GLU A 426 -9.33 -20.49 -10.18
CA GLU A 426 -9.71 -21.59 -9.29
C GLU A 426 -10.98 -21.25 -8.49
N VAL A 427 -11.09 -20.04 -7.92
CA VAL A 427 -12.31 -19.62 -7.20
C VAL A 427 -13.52 -19.60 -8.12
N LEU A 428 -13.41 -19.04 -9.33
CA LEU A 428 -14.52 -18.97 -10.29
C LEU A 428 -14.90 -20.35 -10.85
N SER A 429 -13.98 -21.33 -10.86
CA SER A 429 -14.31 -22.73 -11.19
C SER A 429 -15.16 -23.42 -10.12
N LEU A 430 -14.99 -23.04 -8.85
CA LEU A 430 -15.71 -23.58 -7.69
C LEU A 430 -16.99 -22.80 -7.36
N ALA A 431 -16.97 -21.48 -7.57
CA ALA A 431 -18.03 -20.54 -7.29
C ALA A 431 -18.16 -19.51 -8.44
N PRO A 432 -18.79 -19.87 -9.57
CA PRO A 432 -18.90 -19.00 -10.75
C PRO A 432 -19.64 -17.67 -10.54
N ASN A 433 -20.30 -17.50 -9.39
CA ASN A 433 -21.05 -16.30 -9.02
C ASN A 433 -20.37 -15.46 -7.92
N ASP A 434 -19.15 -15.80 -7.50
CA ASP A 434 -18.39 -15.03 -6.50
C ASP A 434 -18.01 -13.65 -7.05
N GLY A 435 -18.72 -12.61 -6.63
CA GLY A 435 -18.57 -11.27 -7.20
C GLY A 435 -17.20 -10.65 -6.90
N PHE A 436 -16.61 -11.01 -5.76
CA PHE A 436 -15.27 -10.55 -5.37
C PHE A 436 -14.21 -11.15 -6.32
N ALA A 437 -14.28 -12.44 -6.62
CA ALA A 437 -13.40 -13.06 -7.61
C ALA A 437 -13.59 -12.46 -9.00
N LYS A 438 -14.83 -12.17 -9.42
CA LYS A 438 -15.12 -11.53 -10.71
C LYS A 438 -14.46 -10.15 -10.86
N VAL A 439 -14.63 -9.24 -9.89
CA VAL A 439 -14.03 -7.90 -10.01
C VAL A 439 -12.50 -7.94 -10.06
N HIS A 440 -11.86 -8.82 -9.27
CA HIS A 440 -10.39 -8.93 -9.27
C HIS A 440 -9.86 -9.64 -10.52
N TYR A 441 -10.54 -10.68 -11.01
CA TYR A 441 -10.19 -11.33 -12.28
C TYR A 441 -10.33 -10.36 -13.47
N GLY A 442 -11.43 -9.59 -13.52
CA GLY A 442 -11.63 -8.54 -14.51
C GLY A 442 -10.57 -7.43 -14.43
N PHE A 443 -10.18 -7.00 -13.22
CA PHE A 443 -9.06 -6.07 -13.01
C PHE A 443 -7.75 -6.61 -13.61
N ILE A 444 -7.41 -7.88 -13.34
CA ILE A 444 -6.19 -8.51 -13.89
C ILE A 444 -6.25 -8.61 -15.42
N LEU A 445 -7.39 -9.03 -15.99
CA LEU A 445 -7.57 -9.07 -17.45
C LEU A 445 -7.35 -7.69 -18.09
N LYS A 446 -7.83 -6.62 -17.44
CA LYS A 446 -7.61 -5.26 -17.92
C LYS A 446 -6.13 -4.85 -17.83
N ALA A 447 -5.42 -5.26 -16.78
CA ALA A 447 -3.97 -5.04 -16.65
C ALA A 447 -3.19 -5.80 -17.73
N GLU A 448 -3.60 -7.02 -18.08
CA GLU A 448 -3.12 -7.79 -19.26
C GLU A 448 -3.53 -7.16 -20.63
N ASN A 449 -4.12 -5.97 -20.64
CA ASN A 449 -4.67 -5.27 -21.81
C ASN A 449 -5.80 -6.03 -22.54
N LYS A 450 -6.44 -7.02 -21.91
CA LYS A 450 -7.62 -7.74 -22.43
C LYS A 450 -8.90 -6.97 -22.14
N ILE A 451 -8.99 -5.79 -22.74
CA ILE A 451 -10.01 -4.79 -22.43
C ILE A 451 -11.43 -5.37 -22.61
N ALA A 452 -11.73 -5.97 -23.76
CA ALA A 452 -13.05 -6.52 -24.04
C ALA A 452 -13.44 -7.69 -23.09
N GLU A 453 -12.48 -8.53 -22.70
CA GLU A 453 -12.71 -9.65 -21.78
C GLU A 453 -12.92 -9.18 -20.34
N SER A 454 -12.29 -8.08 -19.91
CA SER A 454 -12.41 -7.57 -18.54
C SER A 454 -13.80 -7.00 -18.19
N ILE A 455 -14.48 -6.38 -19.18
CA ILE A 455 -15.76 -5.69 -19.01
C ILE A 455 -16.86 -6.56 -18.36
N PRO A 456 -17.20 -7.77 -18.86
CA PRO A 456 -18.24 -8.59 -18.25
C PRO A 456 -17.93 -8.97 -16.79
N TYR A 457 -16.69 -9.34 -16.48
CA TYR A 457 -16.28 -9.71 -15.12
C TYR A 457 -16.33 -8.51 -14.14
N LEU A 458 -15.81 -7.36 -14.55
CA LEU A 458 -15.90 -6.12 -13.75
C LEU A 458 -17.36 -5.72 -13.51
N LYS A 459 -18.18 -5.78 -14.56
CA LYS A 459 -19.61 -5.43 -14.50
C LYS A 459 -20.40 -6.38 -13.60
N GLU A 460 -20.38 -7.68 -13.88
CA GLU A 460 -21.12 -8.67 -13.09
C GLU A 460 -20.64 -8.71 -11.63
N GLY A 461 -19.33 -8.53 -11.40
CA GLY A 461 -18.77 -8.41 -10.07
C GLY A 461 -19.31 -7.20 -9.32
N LEU A 462 -19.38 -6.02 -9.94
CA LEU A 462 -19.99 -4.81 -9.35
C LEU A 462 -21.51 -4.93 -9.16
N GLU A 463 -22.21 -5.60 -10.07
CA GLU A 463 -23.66 -5.83 -10.00
C GLU A 463 -24.06 -6.85 -8.92
N SER A 464 -23.14 -7.74 -8.51
CA SER A 464 -23.38 -8.72 -7.44
C SER A 464 -23.71 -8.08 -6.08
N GLY A 465 -23.09 -6.94 -5.76
CA GLY A 465 -23.12 -6.34 -4.43
C GLY A 465 -22.38 -7.14 -3.34
N ASP A 466 -21.55 -8.13 -3.70
CA ASP A 466 -20.79 -8.92 -2.72
C ASP A 466 -19.80 -8.07 -1.91
N PRO A 467 -19.50 -8.42 -0.64
CA PRO A 467 -18.58 -7.66 0.20
C PRO A 467 -17.19 -7.50 -0.45
N GLY A 468 -16.77 -6.25 -0.65
CA GLY A 468 -15.49 -5.91 -1.28
C GLY A 468 -15.54 -5.67 -2.79
N THR A 469 -16.71 -5.77 -3.44
CA THR A 469 -16.88 -5.34 -4.84
C THR A 469 -17.16 -3.85 -4.98
N ASP A 470 -17.76 -3.22 -3.97
CA ASP A 470 -18.05 -1.78 -3.94
C ASP A 470 -16.79 -0.94 -3.66
N ASP A 471 -15.88 -0.88 -4.63
CA ASP A 471 -14.59 -0.22 -4.55
C ASP A 471 -14.35 0.65 -5.80
N GLY A 472 -13.92 1.90 -5.59
CA GLY A 472 -13.68 2.88 -6.65
C GLY A 472 -12.73 2.42 -7.76
N ARG A 473 -11.80 1.50 -7.46
CA ARG A 473 -10.89 0.91 -8.47
C ARG A 473 -11.65 0.17 -9.56
N PHE A 474 -12.67 -0.62 -9.21
CA PHE A 474 -13.42 -1.39 -10.19
C PHE A 474 -14.36 -0.51 -11.02
N TYR A 475 -14.98 0.51 -10.40
CA TYR A 475 -15.72 1.54 -11.13
C TYR A 475 -14.84 2.29 -12.14
N PHE A 476 -13.63 2.67 -11.72
CA PHE A 476 -12.67 3.39 -12.55
C PHE A 476 -12.25 2.55 -13.76
N HIS A 477 -11.84 1.31 -13.50
CA HIS A 477 -11.35 0.41 -14.54
C HIS A 477 -12.43 -0.10 -15.48
N LEU A 478 -13.67 -0.30 -15.02
CA LEU A 478 -14.80 -0.63 -15.90
C LEU A 478 -15.13 0.55 -16.83
N GLY A 479 -15.16 1.77 -16.31
CA GLY A 479 -15.39 2.97 -17.13
C GLY A 479 -14.29 3.19 -18.17
N ASP A 480 -13.01 3.06 -17.81
CA ASP A 480 -11.87 3.16 -18.74
C ASP A 480 -11.93 2.06 -19.81
N ALA A 481 -12.21 0.81 -19.41
CA ALA A 481 -12.36 -0.28 -20.37
C ALA A 481 -13.51 -0.04 -21.38
N LEU A 482 -14.65 0.46 -20.90
CA LEU A 482 -15.78 0.85 -21.75
C LEU A 482 -15.41 2.03 -22.68
N GLN A 483 -14.71 3.06 -22.19
CA GLN A 483 -14.25 4.19 -23.03
C GLN A 483 -13.32 3.73 -24.16
N ARG A 484 -12.35 2.85 -23.88
CA ARG A 484 -11.44 2.27 -24.88
C ARG A 484 -12.16 1.44 -25.95
N MET A 485 -13.30 0.84 -25.60
CA MET A 485 -14.18 0.13 -26.54
C MET A 485 -15.18 1.05 -27.26
N GLY A 486 -15.17 2.36 -26.99
CA GLY A 486 -16.11 3.33 -27.55
C GLY A 486 -17.53 3.27 -26.96
N ASP A 487 -17.72 2.53 -25.86
CA ASP A 487 -19.03 2.40 -25.21
C ASP A 487 -19.34 3.62 -24.33
N LYS A 488 -20.47 4.27 -24.63
CA LYS A 488 -20.96 5.47 -23.93
C LYS A 488 -21.49 5.16 -22.54
N ASP A 489 -21.75 3.89 -22.21
CA ASP A 489 -22.20 3.48 -20.89
C ASP A 489 -21.12 3.63 -19.80
N ALA A 490 -19.85 3.86 -20.17
CA ALA A 490 -18.78 4.24 -19.24
C ALA A 490 -19.19 5.36 -18.26
N TYR A 491 -19.83 6.41 -18.77
CA TYR A 491 -20.24 7.56 -17.95
C TYR A 491 -21.38 7.24 -16.97
N LYS A 492 -22.18 6.18 -17.23
CA LYS A 492 -23.16 5.67 -16.26
C LYS A 492 -22.45 5.04 -15.05
N TRP A 493 -21.35 4.33 -15.28
CA TRP A 493 -20.52 3.74 -14.24
C TRP A 493 -19.73 4.77 -13.44
N TYR A 494 -19.25 5.84 -14.09
CA TYR A 494 -18.66 6.98 -13.40
C TYR A 494 -19.67 7.74 -12.53
N GLU A 495 -20.89 7.99 -13.03
CA GLU A 495 -21.97 8.57 -12.24
C GLU A 495 -22.35 7.69 -11.05
N LEU A 496 -22.46 6.37 -11.23
CA LEU A 496 -22.73 5.44 -10.13
C LEU A 496 -21.60 5.42 -9.10
N GLY A 497 -20.33 5.45 -9.52
CA GLY A 497 -19.17 5.53 -8.63
C GLY A 497 -19.15 6.85 -7.84
N TYR A 498 -19.50 7.96 -8.46
CA TYR A 498 -19.70 9.25 -7.78
C TYR A 498 -20.85 9.19 -6.76
N GLN A 499 -22.01 8.65 -7.12
CA GLN A 499 -23.16 8.51 -6.22
C GLN A 499 -22.88 7.61 -5.00
N ARG A 500 -21.97 6.63 -5.12
CA ARG A 500 -21.48 5.82 -3.99
C ARG A 500 -20.34 6.47 -3.20
N GLY A 501 -19.85 7.64 -3.63
CA GLY A 501 -18.83 8.41 -2.93
C GLY A 501 -17.38 8.00 -3.24
N HIS A 502 -17.16 7.19 -4.28
CA HIS A 502 -15.82 6.76 -4.72
C HIS A 502 -15.06 7.85 -5.47
N PHE A 503 -15.76 8.69 -6.23
CA PHE A 503 -15.17 9.79 -7.00
C PHE A 503 -15.61 11.15 -6.45
N ALA A 504 -14.80 12.20 -6.70
CA ALA A 504 -15.17 13.57 -6.34
C ALA A 504 -16.23 14.15 -7.29
N SER A 505 -16.18 13.76 -8.56
CA SER A 505 -17.23 13.97 -9.56
C SER A 505 -17.08 12.97 -10.70
N VAL A 506 -18.00 12.96 -11.66
CA VAL A 506 -17.90 12.18 -12.91
C VAL A 506 -16.59 12.48 -13.68
N TRP A 507 -16.10 13.72 -13.59
CA TRP A 507 -14.89 14.15 -14.28
C TRP A 507 -13.62 13.96 -13.44
N GLN A 508 -13.70 14.09 -12.11
CA GLN A 508 -12.56 14.01 -11.19
C GLN A 508 -12.57 12.67 -10.44
N ARG A 509 -11.81 11.70 -10.95
CA ARG A 509 -11.91 10.27 -10.59
C ARG A 509 -10.64 9.69 -9.94
N SER A 510 -9.69 10.55 -9.59
CA SER A 510 -8.56 10.18 -8.72
C SER A 510 -9.03 9.50 -7.44
N LEU A 511 -8.24 8.56 -6.91
CA LEU A 511 -8.61 7.77 -5.73
C LEU A 511 -7.90 8.24 -4.44
N TYR A 512 -6.69 8.77 -4.56
CA TYR A 512 -5.83 9.11 -3.41
C TYR A 512 -5.97 10.59 -3.01
N ASN A 513 -7.15 11.00 -2.53
CA ASN A 513 -7.53 12.41 -2.42
C ASN A 513 -7.43 13.01 -1.01
N VAL A 514 -7.24 14.33 -0.96
CA VAL A 514 -7.58 15.17 0.21
C VAL A 514 -8.91 15.87 -0.08
N LYS A 515 -9.88 15.72 0.82
CA LYS A 515 -11.21 16.34 0.69
C LYS A 515 -11.14 17.84 0.97
N GLY A 516 -11.94 18.62 0.24
CA GLY A 516 -12.08 20.07 0.43
C GLY A 516 -11.09 20.93 -0.36
N LEU A 517 -10.16 20.34 -1.10
CA LEU A 517 -9.33 21.08 -2.06
C LEU A 517 -10.20 21.62 -3.22
N LYS A 518 -9.98 22.87 -3.62
CA LYS A 518 -10.63 23.53 -4.77
C LYS A 518 -10.43 22.69 -6.04
N ALA A 519 -11.52 22.23 -6.64
CA ALA A 519 -11.50 21.40 -7.84
C ALA A 519 -11.95 22.20 -9.08
N GLN A 520 -11.04 22.38 -10.04
CA GLN A 520 -11.34 22.91 -11.38
C GLN A 520 -10.34 22.36 -12.40
N PRO A 521 -10.74 22.10 -13.66
CA PRO A 521 -9.87 21.44 -14.63
C PRO A 521 -8.67 22.29 -15.04
N TRP A 522 -8.86 23.60 -15.24
CA TRP A 522 -7.81 24.52 -15.71
C TRP A 522 -7.51 25.59 -14.67
N TRP A 523 -6.24 25.98 -14.56
CA TRP A 523 -5.75 26.96 -13.60
C TRP A 523 -4.91 28.04 -14.28
N THR A 524 -4.96 29.25 -13.73
CA THR A 524 -4.03 30.33 -14.05
C THR A 524 -2.89 30.39 -13.02
N ALA A 525 -1.73 30.91 -13.42
CA ALA A 525 -0.59 31.09 -12.51
C ALA A 525 -0.90 31.93 -11.26
N ARG A 526 -1.91 32.81 -11.33
CA ARG A 526 -2.35 33.62 -10.19
C ARG A 526 -3.16 32.80 -9.18
N GLU A 527 -4.05 31.93 -9.66
CA GLU A 527 -4.85 31.06 -8.80
C GLU A 527 -4.02 30.00 -8.08
N THR A 528 -2.89 29.57 -8.65
CA THR A 528 -1.98 28.63 -7.98
C THR A 528 -1.05 29.31 -6.97
N GLY A 529 -0.94 30.65 -6.99
CA GLY A 529 0.05 31.39 -6.21
C GLY A 529 1.51 31.25 -6.69
N TYR A 530 1.87 30.17 -7.39
CA TYR A 530 3.21 29.84 -7.88
C TYR A 530 3.69 30.69 -9.08
N THR A 531 3.42 31.99 -9.04
CA THR A 531 3.72 32.92 -10.14
C THR A 531 5.20 33.06 -10.44
N GLU A 532 6.08 32.93 -9.44
CA GLU A 532 7.55 32.99 -9.65
C GLU A 532 8.10 31.73 -10.32
N LEU A 533 7.57 30.54 -10.00
CA LEU A 533 7.90 29.31 -10.72
C LEU A 533 7.49 29.44 -12.20
N VAL A 534 6.26 29.87 -12.47
CA VAL A 534 5.77 30.06 -13.86
C VAL A 534 6.61 31.09 -14.61
N LYS A 535 6.89 32.26 -14.01
CA LYS A 535 7.79 33.27 -14.61
C LYS A 535 9.18 32.71 -14.88
N SER A 536 9.73 31.90 -13.97
CA SER A 536 11.04 31.28 -14.11
C SER A 536 11.09 30.29 -15.27
N LEU A 537 10.05 29.45 -15.40
CA LEU A 537 9.88 28.52 -16.51
C LEU A 537 9.73 29.27 -17.85
N GLU A 538 8.81 30.23 -17.94
CA GLU A 538 8.59 31.03 -19.16
C GLU A 538 9.78 31.93 -19.53
N LYS A 539 10.59 32.38 -18.57
CA LYS A 539 11.79 33.19 -18.85
C LYS A 539 12.95 32.34 -19.37
N ASN A 540 13.11 31.12 -18.85
CA ASN A 540 14.25 30.24 -19.14
C ASN A 540 13.92 29.11 -20.13
N TRP A 541 12.74 29.12 -20.76
CA TRP A 541 12.24 28.03 -21.59
C TRP A 541 13.20 27.54 -22.68
N LYS A 542 13.95 28.44 -23.31
CA LYS A 542 14.95 28.09 -24.33
C LYS A 542 16.09 27.25 -23.75
N LEU A 543 16.58 27.61 -22.57
CA LEU A 543 17.61 26.84 -21.86
C LEU A 543 17.08 25.43 -21.51
N ILE A 544 15.84 25.35 -21.03
CA ILE A 544 15.18 24.07 -20.69
C ILE A 544 15.02 23.20 -21.94
N ARG A 545 14.54 23.79 -23.05
CA ARG A 545 14.41 23.15 -24.36
C ARG A 545 15.75 22.64 -24.88
N ASP A 546 16.76 23.49 -24.93
CA ASP A 546 18.05 23.19 -25.55
C ASP A 546 18.78 22.07 -24.79
N GLU A 547 18.66 22.01 -23.45
CA GLU A 547 19.15 20.87 -22.66
C GLU A 547 18.34 19.58 -22.92
N GLY A 548 17.02 19.66 -23.10
CA GLY A 548 16.18 18.51 -23.46
C GLY A 548 16.50 17.94 -24.84
N LEU A 549 16.66 18.80 -25.85
CA LEU A 549 17.05 18.42 -27.22
C LEU A 549 18.44 17.76 -27.22
N ALA A 550 19.41 18.33 -26.49
CA ALA A 550 20.74 17.74 -26.34
C ALA A 550 20.75 16.36 -25.64
N VAL A 551 19.65 15.94 -25.00
CA VAL A 551 19.46 14.57 -24.51
C VAL A 551 18.81 13.67 -25.57
N MET A 552 17.87 14.19 -26.36
CA MET A 552 17.24 13.45 -27.47
C MET A 552 18.26 13.07 -28.56
N ASP A 553 19.20 13.96 -28.89
CA ASP A 553 20.19 13.75 -29.96
C ASP A 553 21.28 12.68 -29.63
N LYS A 554 21.31 12.16 -28.39
CA LYS A 554 22.31 11.17 -27.97
C LYS A 554 21.96 9.78 -28.49
N LYS A 555 22.95 9.07 -29.05
CA LYS A 555 22.86 7.67 -29.54
C LYS A 555 22.29 6.66 -28.53
N ARG A 556 22.30 6.98 -27.23
CA ARG A 556 21.52 6.33 -26.19
C ARG A 556 20.61 7.41 -25.60
N SER A 557 19.39 7.52 -26.13
CA SER A 557 18.40 8.44 -25.57
C SER A 557 18.10 8.05 -24.12
N LEU A 558 18.01 9.04 -23.24
CA LEU A 558 17.57 8.83 -21.86
C LEU A 558 16.04 8.90 -21.74
N PHE A 559 15.34 9.12 -22.84
CA PHE A 559 13.89 9.02 -22.90
C PHE A 559 13.47 7.55 -22.87
N LEU A 560 12.65 7.20 -21.89
CA LEU A 560 12.01 5.90 -21.75
C LEU A 560 10.57 6.00 -22.26
N PRO A 561 10.00 4.97 -22.90
CA PRO A 561 8.58 4.95 -23.25
C PRO A 561 7.68 5.20 -22.02
N GLU A 562 6.50 5.80 -22.21
CA GLU A 562 5.50 5.81 -21.14
C GLU A 562 4.89 4.41 -21.02
N ASP A 563 4.99 3.77 -19.86
CA ASP A 563 4.66 2.34 -19.71
C ASP A 563 3.31 2.10 -18.98
N GLU A 564 2.54 3.15 -18.66
CA GLU A 564 1.26 3.09 -17.91
C GLU A 564 0.04 2.59 -18.74
N ASN A 565 0.26 1.99 -19.91
CA ASN A 565 -0.79 1.53 -20.86
C ASN A 565 -1.89 2.60 -21.16
N LEU A 566 -1.47 3.86 -21.31
CA LEU A 566 -2.34 5.01 -21.59
C LEU A 566 -2.48 5.36 -23.08
N ARG A 567 -1.58 4.85 -23.93
CA ARG A 567 -1.63 5.08 -25.39
C ARG A 567 -2.69 4.20 -26.07
N GLU A 568 -3.39 4.76 -27.05
CA GLU A 568 -4.03 3.97 -28.11
C GLU A 568 -3.00 3.54 -29.16
N LYS A 569 -2.17 4.48 -29.59
CA LYS A 569 -1.26 4.37 -30.75
C LYS A 569 -0.19 5.47 -30.70
N GLY A 570 0.84 5.31 -31.53
CA GLY A 570 1.97 6.24 -31.69
C GLY A 570 3.00 6.17 -30.56
N ASP A 571 4.02 7.02 -30.63
CA ASP A 571 5.17 6.98 -29.73
C ASP A 571 5.16 8.16 -28.75
N TRP A 572 5.16 7.82 -27.46
CA TRP A 572 5.28 8.77 -26.34
C TRP A 572 6.35 8.29 -25.37
N SER A 573 7.35 9.14 -25.14
CA SER A 573 8.45 8.88 -24.20
C SER A 573 8.68 10.05 -23.23
N GLN A 574 9.29 9.75 -22.09
CA GLN A 574 9.56 10.66 -20.99
C GLN A 574 11.02 10.59 -20.53
N PHE A 575 11.54 11.72 -20.05
CA PHE A 575 12.86 11.79 -19.40
C PHE A 575 12.73 12.53 -18.06
N THR A 576 12.78 11.75 -16.97
CA THR A 576 12.37 12.17 -15.63
C THR A 576 13.55 12.64 -14.77
N LEU A 577 13.41 13.83 -14.20
CA LEU A 577 14.40 14.52 -13.38
C LEU A 577 14.08 14.41 -11.88
N TRP A 578 12.80 14.54 -11.51
CA TRP A 578 12.29 14.25 -10.17
C TRP A 578 11.09 13.30 -10.26
N GLN A 579 10.99 12.40 -9.29
CA GLN A 579 9.82 11.53 -9.07
C GLN A 579 9.64 11.35 -7.57
N GLN A 580 8.41 11.46 -7.07
CA GLN A 580 8.11 11.32 -5.64
C GLN A 580 8.97 12.24 -4.75
N GLY A 581 9.27 13.45 -5.25
CA GLY A 581 10.12 14.43 -4.56
C GLY A 581 11.63 14.11 -4.56
N ARG A 582 12.04 12.95 -5.10
CA ARG A 582 13.44 12.53 -5.18
C ARG A 582 14.07 12.95 -6.49
N LYS A 583 15.30 13.47 -6.42
CA LYS A 583 16.09 13.90 -7.58
C LYS A 583 16.82 12.72 -8.21
N ASN A 584 16.67 12.55 -9.51
CA ASN A 584 17.47 11.61 -10.29
C ASN A 584 18.81 12.27 -10.68
N GLU A 585 19.84 12.06 -9.85
CA GLU A 585 21.17 12.66 -10.06
C GLU A 585 21.82 12.26 -11.40
N ASN A 586 21.51 11.09 -11.95
CA ASN A 586 22.04 10.67 -13.25
C ASN A 586 21.34 11.37 -14.42
N ALA A 587 20.04 11.64 -14.30
CA ALA A 587 19.31 12.48 -15.25
C ALA A 587 19.79 13.94 -15.17
N CYS A 588 19.90 14.51 -13.96
CA CYS A 588 20.32 15.89 -13.77
C CYS A 588 21.73 16.21 -14.27
N LYS A 589 22.67 15.24 -14.27
CA LYS A 589 23.99 15.40 -14.93
C LYS A 589 23.88 15.72 -16.43
N SER A 590 22.80 15.33 -17.09
CA SER A 590 22.57 15.60 -18.51
C SER A 590 21.86 16.93 -18.79
N VAL A 591 21.16 17.50 -17.79
CA VAL A 591 20.42 18.78 -17.88
C VAL A 591 20.70 19.69 -16.66
N PRO A 592 21.99 19.98 -16.38
CA PRO A 592 22.40 20.54 -15.10
C PRO A 592 21.84 21.93 -14.82
N LYS A 593 21.62 22.77 -15.85
CA LYS A 593 21.10 24.13 -15.65
C LYS A 593 19.61 24.10 -15.33
N THR A 594 18.86 23.19 -15.96
CA THR A 594 17.43 22.96 -15.68
C THR A 594 17.24 22.45 -14.25
N CYS A 595 18.05 21.50 -13.80
CA CYS A 595 17.98 21.03 -12.42
C CYS A 595 18.35 22.13 -11.39
N ALA A 596 19.44 22.88 -11.61
CA ALA A 596 19.84 23.99 -10.73
C ALA A 596 18.85 25.19 -10.74
N LEU A 597 17.99 25.28 -11.76
CA LEU A 597 16.87 26.23 -11.78
C LEU A 597 15.72 25.76 -10.89
N LEU A 598 15.39 24.47 -10.95
CA LEU A 598 14.26 23.85 -10.24
C LEU A 598 14.50 23.65 -8.75
N GLU A 599 15.75 23.42 -8.31
CA GLU A 599 16.12 23.29 -6.90
C GLU A 599 15.70 24.50 -6.02
N ARG A 600 15.35 25.63 -6.64
CA ARG A 600 14.84 26.84 -5.98
C ARG A 600 13.35 26.79 -5.63
N PHE A 601 12.61 25.79 -6.11
CA PHE A 601 11.15 25.70 -6.05
C PHE A 601 10.69 24.42 -5.32
N PRO A 602 10.73 24.39 -3.97
CA PRO A 602 10.33 23.23 -3.17
C PRO A 602 8.86 22.83 -3.33
N GLU A 603 8.00 23.72 -3.84
CA GLU A 603 6.62 23.40 -4.22
C GLU A 603 6.52 22.34 -5.34
N ALA A 604 7.55 22.23 -6.17
CA ALA A 604 7.68 21.27 -7.26
C ALA A 604 8.68 20.16 -6.92
N THR A 605 9.92 20.50 -6.53
CA THR A 605 10.96 19.50 -6.24
C THR A 605 10.66 18.68 -5.00
N GLY A 606 9.92 19.23 -4.03
CA GLY A 606 9.40 18.50 -2.86
C GLY A 606 8.02 17.87 -3.09
N CYS A 607 7.51 17.82 -4.33
CA CYS A 607 6.21 17.22 -4.63
C CYS A 607 6.29 15.69 -4.63
N ARG A 608 6.10 15.09 -3.44
CA ARG A 608 6.15 13.63 -3.24
C ARG A 608 5.02 12.85 -3.93
N ARG A 609 4.05 13.54 -4.55
CA ARG A 609 2.97 12.96 -5.37
C ARG A 609 3.07 13.33 -6.85
N GLY A 610 4.22 13.87 -7.27
CA GLY A 610 4.41 14.47 -8.58
C GLY A 610 5.74 14.07 -9.21
N GLN A 611 5.88 14.46 -10.46
CA GLN A 611 7.08 14.26 -11.28
C GLN A 611 7.51 15.58 -11.92
N ILE A 612 8.80 15.70 -12.21
CA ILE A 612 9.34 16.72 -13.10
C ILE A 612 10.04 16.00 -14.25
N LYS A 613 9.51 16.14 -15.46
CA LYS A 613 9.96 15.34 -16.62
C LYS A 613 9.81 16.07 -17.95
N TYR A 614 10.74 15.82 -18.87
CA TYR A 614 10.50 16.09 -20.28
C TYR A 614 9.54 15.03 -20.84
N SER A 615 8.68 15.42 -21.78
CA SER A 615 7.71 14.53 -22.43
C SER A 615 7.69 14.82 -23.93
N VAL A 616 8.10 13.83 -24.72
CA VAL A 616 8.14 13.90 -26.19
C VAL A 616 7.09 12.98 -26.79
N MET A 617 6.34 13.50 -27.76
CA MET A 617 5.24 12.79 -28.40
C MET A 617 5.30 12.96 -29.91
N HIS A 618 5.28 11.85 -30.63
CA HIS A 618 5.48 11.80 -32.08
C HIS A 618 4.15 11.87 -32.85
N PRO A 619 4.20 12.16 -34.17
CA PRO A 619 3.05 12.11 -35.07
C PRO A 619 2.18 10.86 -34.92
N GLY A 620 0.86 11.03 -35.06
CA GLY A 620 -0.12 9.95 -34.99
C GLY A 620 -0.38 9.39 -33.58
N THR A 621 0.13 10.04 -32.52
CA THR A 621 -0.05 9.58 -31.14
C THR A 621 -1.40 10.02 -30.58
N HIS A 622 -2.11 9.07 -29.97
CA HIS A 622 -3.30 9.35 -29.18
C HIS A 622 -3.19 8.68 -27.80
N VAL A 623 -3.47 9.46 -26.76
CA VAL A 623 -3.52 9.00 -25.36
C VAL A 623 -4.97 9.00 -24.92
N TRP A 624 -5.46 7.85 -24.46
CA TRP A 624 -6.83 7.64 -24.03
C TRP A 624 -7.29 8.64 -22.95
N PRO A 625 -8.61 8.87 -22.79
CA PRO A 625 -9.15 9.57 -21.63
C PRO A 625 -8.70 8.89 -20.33
N HIS A 626 -7.98 9.61 -19.47
CA HIS A 626 -7.47 9.09 -18.20
C HIS A 626 -7.47 10.16 -17.10
N THR A 627 -7.24 9.74 -15.85
CA THR A 627 -7.06 10.65 -14.70
C THR A 627 -5.80 10.27 -13.95
N GLY A 628 -5.07 11.27 -13.43
CA GLY A 628 -4.02 11.06 -12.45
C GLY A 628 -4.56 10.46 -11.13
N PRO A 629 -3.69 9.82 -10.33
CA PRO A 629 -4.12 9.07 -9.15
C PRO A 629 -4.60 9.94 -7.97
N THR A 630 -4.31 11.25 -7.96
CA THR A 630 -4.51 12.12 -6.78
C THR A 630 -4.88 13.56 -7.15
N ASN A 631 -5.83 14.16 -6.42
CA ASN A 631 -6.14 15.60 -6.49
C ASN A 631 -5.12 16.49 -5.74
N CYS A 632 -4.05 15.92 -5.19
CA CYS A 632 -3.10 16.63 -4.33
C CYS A 632 -2.00 17.37 -5.12
N ARG A 633 -2.03 17.32 -6.45
CA ARG A 633 -1.09 18.00 -7.34
C ARG A 633 -1.81 18.82 -8.40
N LEU A 634 -1.13 19.84 -8.93
CA LEU A 634 -1.49 20.47 -10.19
C LEU A 634 -0.33 20.27 -11.17
N ARG A 635 -0.64 20.06 -12.45
CA ARG A 635 0.32 19.75 -13.49
C ARG A 635 0.56 20.97 -14.38
N MET A 636 1.80 21.46 -14.39
CA MET A 636 2.24 22.50 -15.32
C MET A 636 2.86 21.88 -16.57
N HIS A 637 2.44 22.33 -17.75
CA HIS A 637 3.04 21.98 -19.04
C HIS A 637 3.64 23.25 -19.68
N LEU A 638 4.97 23.34 -19.70
CA LEU A 638 5.71 24.35 -20.48
C LEU A 638 5.94 23.82 -21.91
N GLY A 639 5.51 24.57 -22.92
CA GLY A 639 5.81 24.24 -24.33
C GLY A 639 7.28 24.49 -24.68
N LEU A 640 7.96 23.51 -25.29
CA LEU A 640 9.38 23.61 -25.67
C LEU A 640 9.60 23.56 -27.18
N VAL A 641 9.01 22.58 -27.86
CA VAL A 641 8.94 22.49 -29.33
C VAL A 641 7.52 22.08 -29.68
N ILE A 642 6.74 23.01 -30.24
CA ILE A 642 5.31 22.80 -30.50
C ILE A 642 5.04 22.99 -32.00
N PRO A 643 4.62 21.93 -32.73
CA PRO A 643 4.11 22.07 -34.09
C PRO A 643 2.94 23.06 -34.15
N LYS A 644 2.87 23.87 -35.22
CA LYS A 644 1.89 24.98 -35.33
C LYS A 644 0.43 24.53 -35.20
N GLU A 645 0.12 23.33 -35.67
CA GLU A 645 -1.20 22.72 -35.69
C GLU A 645 -1.08 21.23 -35.32
N GLY A 646 -2.21 20.54 -35.08
CA GLY A 646 -2.26 19.10 -34.80
C GLY A 646 -2.00 18.67 -33.33
N CYS A 647 -1.46 19.55 -32.48
CA CYS A 647 -1.23 19.24 -31.06
C CYS A 647 -2.30 19.83 -30.13
N ARG A 648 -3.06 18.98 -29.41
CA ARG A 648 -4.06 19.43 -28.43
C ARG A 648 -4.19 18.53 -27.20
N ILE A 649 -4.67 19.10 -26.10
CA ILE A 649 -5.05 18.43 -24.85
C ILE A 649 -6.47 18.86 -24.45
N ARG A 650 -7.31 17.89 -24.10
CA ARG A 650 -8.59 18.10 -23.43
C ARG A 650 -8.41 17.89 -21.94
N CYS A 651 -9.02 18.73 -21.10
CA CYS A 651 -9.22 18.46 -19.67
C CYS A 651 -10.68 18.78 -19.32
N ALA A 652 -11.39 17.80 -18.76
CA ALA A 652 -12.85 17.75 -18.69
C ALA A 652 -13.48 18.03 -20.08
N GLN A 653 -14.16 19.17 -20.23
CA GLN A 653 -14.86 19.55 -21.47
C GLN A 653 -14.04 20.48 -22.38
N ASP A 654 -12.99 21.10 -21.85
CA ASP A 654 -12.25 22.17 -22.51
C ASP A 654 -11.00 21.64 -23.23
N ASN A 655 -10.84 21.98 -24.52
CA ASN A 655 -9.63 21.71 -25.29
C ASN A 655 -8.70 22.93 -25.27
N ARG A 656 -7.39 22.70 -25.18
CA ARG A 656 -6.33 23.73 -25.33
C ARG A 656 -5.17 23.20 -26.17
N ALA A 657 -4.43 24.11 -26.78
CA ALA A 657 -3.15 23.85 -27.43
C ALA A 657 -2.01 24.43 -26.56
N TRP A 658 -0.80 23.90 -26.74
CA TRP A 658 0.41 24.46 -26.13
C TRP A 658 0.96 25.62 -26.99
N GLU A 659 1.75 26.49 -26.37
CA GLU A 659 2.52 27.52 -27.05
C GLU A 659 3.99 27.44 -26.57
N GLU A 660 4.95 27.69 -27.46
CA GLU A 660 6.38 27.67 -27.09
C GLU A 660 6.70 28.76 -26.05
N GLY A 661 7.39 28.37 -24.98
CA GLY A 661 7.72 29.25 -23.88
C GLY A 661 6.56 29.67 -22.98
N LYS A 662 5.40 29.01 -23.11
CA LYS A 662 4.20 29.25 -22.28
C LYS A 662 3.80 28.06 -21.45
N VAL A 663 3.26 28.36 -20.26
CA VAL A 663 2.80 27.36 -19.29
C VAL A 663 1.27 27.22 -19.33
N LEU A 664 0.79 26.02 -19.64
CA LEU A 664 -0.55 25.58 -19.27
C LEU A 664 -0.52 24.98 -17.86
N ILE A 665 -1.59 25.17 -17.07
CA ILE A 665 -1.75 24.51 -15.77
C ILE A 665 -3.13 23.87 -15.72
N PHE A 666 -3.18 22.58 -15.37
CA PHE A 666 -4.41 21.83 -15.19
C PHE A 666 -4.33 20.92 -13.96
N ASP A 667 -5.48 20.54 -13.44
CA ASP A 667 -5.58 19.48 -12.44
C ASP A 667 -5.70 18.14 -13.19
N ASP A 668 -4.65 17.31 -13.14
CA ASP A 668 -4.61 16.05 -13.87
C ASP A 668 -5.49 14.95 -13.22
N SER A 669 -6.06 15.20 -12.04
CA SER A 669 -7.09 14.32 -11.46
C SER A 669 -8.44 14.38 -12.18
N PHE A 670 -8.66 15.40 -13.02
CA PHE A 670 -9.75 15.45 -13.98
C PHE A 670 -9.43 14.62 -15.22
N GLU A 671 -10.48 14.10 -15.87
CA GLU A 671 -10.32 13.35 -17.13
C GLU A 671 -9.65 14.23 -18.18
N HIS A 672 -8.52 13.76 -18.70
CA HIS A 672 -7.79 14.42 -19.77
C HIS A 672 -7.36 13.43 -20.85
N GLU A 673 -7.20 13.96 -22.06
CA GLU A 673 -7.01 13.20 -23.31
C GLU A 673 -6.11 14.03 -24.23
N VAL A 674 -5.22 13.37 -24.98
CA VAL A 674 -4.14 14.06 -25.72
C VAL A 674 -4.00 13.51 -27.13
N TRP A 675 -3.91 14.42 -28.10
CA TRP A 675 -3.72 14.11 -29.51
C TRP A 675 -2.48 14.80 -30.06
N GLN A 676 -1.78 14.06 -30.91
CA GLN A 676 -0.62 14.49 -31.68
C GLN A 676 -0.88 14.09 -33.13
N ASP A 677 -1.62 14.94 -33.83
CA ASP A 677 -2.00 14.81 -35.24
C ASP A 677 -1.09 15.66 -36.17
N ALA A 678 0.07 16.11 -35.68
CA ALA A 678 1.02 16.95 -36.42
C ALA A 678 2.04 16.10 -37.21
N GLU A 679 2.77 16.73 -38.14
CA GLU A 679 3.82 16.07 -38.94
C GLU A 679 5.18 15.96 -38.22
N ASP A 680 5.44 16.84 -37.26
CA ASP A 680 6.66 16.89 -36.45
C ASP A 680 6.40 16.45 -35.00
N TYR A 681 7.46 16.12 -34.24
CA TYR A 681 7.34 15.79 -32.82
C TYR A 681 6.98 17.01 -31.95
N ARG A 682 6.33 16.75 -30.81
CA ARG A 682 6.00 17.75 -29.78
C ARG A 682 6.81 17.47 -28.52
N LEU A 683 7.62 18.42 -28.09
CA LEU A 683 8.35 18.38 -26.82
C LEU A 683 7.73 19.38 -25.82
N ILE A 684 7.40 18.90 -24.62
CA ILE A 684 6.96 19.71 -23.48
C ILE A 684 7.79 19.37 -22.24
N PHE A 685 7.78 20.29 -21.27
CA PHE A 685 8.32 20.07 -19.94
C PHE A 685 7.19 20.05 -18.92
N ILE A 686 7.07 18.95 -18.20
CA ILE A 686 6.04 18.70 -17.18
C ILE A 686 6.65 19.00 -15.81
N VAL A 687 5.98 19.85 -15.04
CA VAL A 687 6.35 20.20 -13.66
C VAL A 687 5.11 20.05 -12.79
N ASP A 688 5.03 18.98 -12.02
CA ASP A 688 3.97 18.82 -11.01
C ASP A 688 4.31 19.65 -9.76
N VAL A 689 3.29 20.29 -9.19
CA VAL A 689 3.39 21.04 -7.92
C VAL A 689 2.34 20.55 -6.93
N TRP A 690 2.62 20.71 -5.64
CA TRP A 690 1.59 20.53 -4.61
C TRP A 690 0.38 21.44 -4.85
N HIS A 691 -0.83 20.89 -4.72
CA HIS A 691 -2.07 21.69 -4.75
C HIS A 691 -1.96 22.86 -3.74
N PRO A 692 -2.26 24.11 -4.14
CA PRO A 692 -1.89 25.31 -3.37
C PRO A 692 -2.46 25.32 -1.94
N GLU A 693 -3.68 24.82 -1.77
CA GLU A 693 -4.39 24.78 -0.48
C GLU A 693 -3.88 23.70 0.48
N LEU A 694 -2.98 22.80 0.06
CA LEU A 694 -2.36 21.85 0.97
C LEU A 694 -1.44 22.57 1.96
N THR A 695 -1.68 22.37 3.25
CA THR A 695 -0.84 22.89 4.34
C THR A 695 0.56 22.28 4.30
N ALA A 696 1.55 23.00 4.84
CA ALA A 696 2.92 22.50 4.97
C ALA A 696 3.00 21.16 5.74
N GLN A 697 2.08 20.90 6.68
CA GLN A 697 2.01 19.61 7.37
C GLN A 697 1.54 18.49 6.45
N GLN A 698 0.45 18.70 5.69
CA GLN A 698 -0.02 17.69 4.72
C GLN A 698 1.04 17.38 3.65
N ARG A 699 1.75 18.40 3.14
CA ARG A 699 2.86 18.22 2.18
C ARG A 699 3.99 17.35 2.74
N ARG A 700 4.19 17.30 4.06
CA ARG A 700 5.16 16.42 4.73
C ARG A 700 4.60 15.04 5.09
N THR A 701 3.33 14.93 5.50
CA THR A 701 2.79 13.66 6.05
C THR A 701 1.97 12.83 5.07
N LEU A 702 1.51 13.38 3.94
CA LEU A 702 0.84 12.58 2.91
C LEU A 702 1.84 11.54 2.35
N PRO A 703 1.47 10.27 2.17
CA PRO A 703 2.37 9.30 1.55
C PRO A 703 2.62 9.65 0.07
N ALA A 704 3.79 9.28 -0.42
CA ALA A 704 4.24 9.52 -1.79
C ALA A 704 3.40 8.73 -2.82
N ILE A 705 3.34 9.23 -4.06
CA ILE A 705 2.70 8.61 -5.24
C ILE A 705 3.52 8.96 -6.49
#